data_AF-A0A0J6XMZ6-F1
#
_entry.id   AF-A0A0J6XMZ6-F1
#
_cell.length_a   1.000
_cell.length_b   1.000
_cell.length_c   1.000
_cell.angle_alpha   90.00
_cell.angle_beta   90.00
_cell.angle_gamma   90.00
#
_symmetry.space_group_name_H-M   'P 1'
#
loop_
_entity.id
_entity.type
_entity.pdbx_description
1 polymer ?
#
loop_
_entity_poly.entity_id
_entity_poly.type
_entity_poly.pdbx_seq_one_letter_code
_entity_poly.pdbx_strand_id
1 'polypeptide(L)'
;MTAPASAPDTWRELARLMTASLPDLADPDAARIVADLTPSARGRIRAHLTTHPDALVSGDSAAPRSVQALITTLAEHGVTGVRAPACLRCGRVRPLRRAVPGGRVCLGCEGILAARGNIGPCTSCGKTGPRPSRDTCAACRRRQIAATRNCSTCGKPAELDPCSNCRPRPPALCALCHTSAPVTARWPLGPVCTPCYRTARSHPLPCPDCGRTRVLIGRAEHRRVCGPCAGVPDPYACERCAGPRSYKVGRLCDRCAVADHLEDLFTDVPDAAGTGSLAAMRAALAQAPDAGTVLNWLRGSRSARLLRDLMTTGRSLSHTDLDATIDGRGTAMTAEYLRGLLTAYQVMDPRDELTVRIDRHLERTVARHPEHGSLLRAYVRWSLLPRARRHQAARAGGVKHPIRWAYTRINLAAELLTTTAGHGLTIATLDQGRLDVWLAANPGTRYEVRDFVVWAHRRHHARDLLVPHRPKADPVGLDEDSHWDLLHKCLTDTRLDLDVRVAGAILLLFGQHLTRITALPITALTNHDGTMFLTLGRTPIPLPTTLADLLTTLADRPAPQGWAANTSAGWLFPGHLPGAHISAAALSRRLAACHIPNRPARTTALVALACDLPPAVLGPMLGLHPITAVQWRRRAATDWTAYIQARQRALTDGPPYPRP
;
A
#
# COMPACT_ATOMS: atom_id res chain seq x y z
N MET A 1 -22.03 -24.00 23.11
CA MET A 1 -22.77 -25.26 22.91
C MET A 1 -24.25 -24.95 23.04
N THR A 2 -24.93 -24.89 21.91
CA THR A 2 -26.39 -24.77 21.79
C THR A 2 -26.75 -25.68 20.63
N ALA A 3 -27.54 -26.71 20.89
CA ALA A 3 -27.94 -27.70 19.89
C ALA A 3 -28.70 -27.00 18.74
N PRO A 4 -28.33 -27.20 17.47
CA PRO A 4 -29.12 -26.66 16.38
C PRO A 4 -30.44 -27.44 16.30
N ALA A 5 -31.53 -26.68 16.15
CA ALA A 5 -32.86 -27.16 15.82
C ALA A 5 -32.79 -28.24 14.73
N SER A 6 -33.62 -29.28 14.88
CA SER A 6 -33.72 -30.41 13.97
C SER A 6 -33.76 -29.95 12.51
N ALA A 7 -32.71 -30.27 11.74
CA ALA A 7 -32.67 -29.97 10.31
C ALA A 7 -33.96 -30.49 9.63
N PRO A 8 -34.60 -29.72 8.74
CA PRO A 8 -35.81 -30.17 8.04
C PRO A 8 -35.60 -31.53 7.37
N ASP A 9 -36.60 -32.42 7.35
CA ASP A 9 -36.43 -33.80 6.86
C ASP A 9 -35.90 -33.88 5.42
N THR A 10 -36.21 -32.87 4.60
CA THR A 10 -35.70 -32.73 3.22
C THR A 10 -34.20 -32.47 3.13
N TRP A 11 -33.58 -31.93 4.19
CA TRP A 11 -32.12 -31.71 4.26
C TRP A 11 -31.42 -33.02 4.61
N ARG A 12 -31.99 -33.79 5.55
CA ARG A 12 -31.47 -35.12 5.90
C ARG A 12 -31.63 -36.11 4.76
N GLU A 13 -32.69 -35.99 3.96
CA GLU A 13 -32.88 -36.77 2.73
C GLU A 13 -31.81 -36.45 1.69
N LEU A 14 -31.54 -35.17 1.43
CA LEU A 14 -30.49 -34.76 0.49
C LEU A 14 -29.09 -35.16 0.96
N ALA A 15 -28.78 -35.01 2.25
CA ALA A 15 -27.51 -35.45 2.82
C ALA A 15 -27.31 -36.97 2.64
N ARG A 16 -28.37 -37.78 2.88
CA ARG A 16 -28.35 -39.23 2.64
C ARG A 16 -28.13 -39.58 1.16
N LEU A 17 -28.76 -38.85 0.24
CA LEU A 17 -28.52 -39.06 -1.21
C LEU A 17 -27.07 -38.72 -1.61
N MET A 18 -26.44 -37.77 -0.93
CA MET A 18 -25.04 -37.42 -1.17
C MET A 18 -24.07 -38.49 -0.61
N THR A 19 -24.28 -38.93 0.63
CA THR A 19 -23.40 -39.94 1.27
C THR A 19 -23.59 -41.34 0.68
N ALA A 20 -24.79 -41.65 0.14
CA ALA A 20 -25.02 -42.89 -0.61
C ALA A 20 -24.17 -42.98 -1.90
N SER A 21 -23.93 -41.84 -2.57
CA SER A 21 -23.16 -41.80 -3.82
C SER A 21 -21.68 -41.46 -3.62
N LEU A 22 -21.30 -41.01 -2.42
CA LEU A 22 -19.95 -40.62 -2.05
C LEU A 22 -19.61 -41.21 -0.66
N PRO A 23 -19.12 -42.47 -0.60
CA PRO A 23 -18.87 -43.14 0.67
C PRO A 23 -17.76 -42.48 1.52
N ASP A 24 -16.89 -41.68 0.90
CA ASP A 24 -15.84 -40.92 1.59
C ASP A 24 -16.36 -39.62 2.24
N LEU A 25 -17.63 -39.24 2.00
CA LEU A 25 -18.23 -38.05 2.58
C LEU A 25 -18.93 -38.38 3.91
N ALA A 26 -18.39 -37.87 5.02
CA ALA A 26 -19.01 -38.07 6.33
C ALA A 26 -20.37 -37.35 6.44
N ASP A 27 -21.36 -38.00 7.07
CA ASP A 27 -22.71 -37.44 7.32
C ASP A 27 -22.72 -36.01 7.91
N PRO A 28 -21.88 -35.64 8.91
CA PRO A 28 -21.84 -34.26 9.41
C PRO A 28 -21.36 -33.24 8.38
N ASP A 29 -20.43 -33.62 7.50
CA ASP A 29 -19.96 -32.75 6.41
C ASP A 29 -21.01 -32.61 5.31
N ALA A 30 -21.70 -33.70 4.96
CA ALA A 30 -22.83 -33.65 4.04
C ALA A 30 -23.95 -32.71 4.56
N ALA A 31 -24.28 -32.80 5.86
CA ALA A 31 -25.28 -31.95 6.48
C ALA A 31 -24.89 -30.45 6.46
N ARG A 32 -23.60 -30.14 6.70
CA ARG A 32 -23.06 -28.78 6.63
C ARG A 32 -23.12 -28.23 5.20
N ILE A 33 -22.69 -29.01 4.21
CA ILE A 33 -22.75 -28.62 2.79
C ILE A 33 -24.20 -28.38 2.36
N VAL A 34 -25.15 -29.21 2.79
CA VAL A 34 -26.58 -29.02 2.50
C VAL A 34 -27.14 -27.75 3.15
N ALA A 35 -26.69 -27.38 4.35
CA ALA A 35 -27.12 -26.16 5.04
C ALA A 35 -26.66 -24.90 4.30
N ASP A 36 -25.46 -24.92 3.71
CA ASP A 36 -24.89 -23.79 2.95
C ASP A 36 -25.55 -23.58 1.57
N LEU A 37 -26.33 -24.56 1.09
CA LEU A 37 -27.08 -24.42 -0.16
C LEU A 37 -28.31 -23.52 0.00
N THR A 38 -28.58 -22.68 -1.00
CA THR A 38 -29.84 -21.91 -1.07
C THR A 38 -31.07 -22.84 -1.12
N PRO A 39 -32.25 -22.42 -0.62
CA PRO A 39 -33.46 -23.26 -0.64
C PRO A 39 -33.84 -23.78 -2.04
N SER A 40 -33.68 -22.95 -3.07
CA SER A 40 -33.98 -23.33 -4.46
C SER A 40 -32.94 -24.31 -5.03
N ALA A 41 -31.66 -24.20 -4.63
CA ALA A 41 -30.63 -25.15 -5.02
C ALA A 41 -30.85 -26.51 -4.37
N ARG A 42 -31.19 -26.55 -3.07
CA ARG A 42 -31.54 -27.79 -2.35
C ARG A 42 -32.66 -28.56 -3.04
N GLY A 43 -33.76 -27.89 -3.37
CA GLY A 43 -34.89 -28.51 -4.07
C GLY A 43 -34.50 -29.10 -5.43
N ARG A 44 -33.74 -28.36 -6.24
CA ARG A 44 -33.31 -28.80 -7.58
C ARG A 44 -32.28 -29.92 -7.57
N ILE A 45 -31.34 -29.90 -6.61
CA ILE A 45 -30.34 -30.96 -6.44
C ILE A 45 -31.02 -32.22 -5.96
N ARG A 46 -31.86 -32.13 -4.92
CA ARG A 46 -32.61 -33.27 -4.39
C ARG A 46 -33.45 -33.94 -5.47
N ALA A 47 -34.29 -33.17 -6.18
CA ALA A 47 -35.11 -33.70 -7.26
C ALA A 47 -34.30 -34.41 -8.35
N HIS A 48 -33.10 -33.91 -8.68
CA HIS A 48 -32.25 -34.55 -9.68
C HIS A 48 -31.57 -35.82 -9.15
N LEU A 49 -31.05 -35.80 -7.92
CA LEU A 49 -30.40 -36.97 -7.30
C LEU A 49 -31.39 -38.09 -6.97
N THR A 50 -32.66 -37.78 -6.71
CA THR A 50 -33.70 -38.81 -6.56
C THR A 50 -33.93 -39.57 -7.87
N THR A 51 -33.87 -38.90 -9.02
CA THR A 51 -34.04 -39.55 -10.34
C THR A 51 -32.73 -40.13 -10.89
N HIS A 52 -31.59 -39.54 -10.54
CA HIS A 52 -30.25 -39.95 -11.01
C HIS A 52 -29.29 -40.03 -9.81
N PRO A 53 -29.33 -41.14 -9.03
CA PRO A 53 -28.56 -41.27 -7.80
C PRO A 53 -27.04 -41.17 -8.04
N ASP A 54 -26.55 -41.62 -9.19
CA ASP A 54 -25.14 -41.62 -9.56
C ASP A 54 -24.64 -40.28 -10.14
N ALA A 55 -25.48 -39.24 -10.22
CA ALA A 55 -25.14 -38.00 -10.93
C ALA A 55 -23.91 -37.23 -10.38
N LEU A 56 -23.51 -37.49 -9.13
CA LEU A 56 -22.29 -36.91 -8.53
C LEU A 56 -21.00 -37.60 -8.99
N VAL A 57 -21.10 -38.83 -9.49
CA VAL A 57 -19.95 -39.70 -9.82
C VAL A 57 -19.94 -40.18 -11.28
N SER A 58 -21.08 -40.15 -11.97
CA SER A 58 -21.23 -40.66 -13.34
C SER A 58 -20.52 -39.80 -14.39
N GLY A 59 -20.44 -38.48 -14.14
CA GLY A 59 -19.94 -37.52 -15.11
C GLY A 59 -20.90 -37.26 -16.29
N ASP A 60 -22.19 -37.59 -16.12
CA ASP A 60 -23.21 -37.40 -17.15
C ASP A 60 -23.44 -35.90 -17.45
N SER A 61 -23.45 -35.58 -18.74
CA SER A 61 -23.77 -34.27 -19.28
C SER A 61 -25.17 -33.74 -18.91
N ALA A 62 -26.10 -34.60 -18.46
CA ALA A 62 -27.44 -34.22 -18.05
C ALA A 62 -27.50 -33.42 -16.74
N ALA A 63 -26.42 -33.44 -15.95
CA ALA A 63 -26.37 -32.78 -14.65
C ALA A 63 -26.73 -31.28 -14.71
N PRO A 64 -27.76 -30.81 -13.97
CA PRO A 64 -28.15 -29.40 -13.95
C PRO A 64 -27.06 -28.53 -13.33
N ARG A 65 -27.11 -27.21 -13.58
CA ARG A 65 -26.08 -26.27 -13.09
C ARG A 65 -25.92 -26.28 -11.57
N SER A 66 -27.00 -26.55 -10.82
CA SER A 66 -26.95 -26.68 -9.36
C SER A 66 -26.16 -27.91 -8.92
N VAL A 67 -26.26 -29.04 -9.63
CA VAL A 67 -25.48 -30.26 -9.36
C VAL A 67 -24.03 -30.08 -9.80
N GLN A 68 -23.78 -29.40 -10.93
CA GLN A 68 -22.43 -29.02 -11.35
C GLN A 68 -21.72 -28.13 -10.32
N ALA A 69 -22.43 -27.17 -9.74
CA ALA A 69 -21.91 -26.32 -8.67
C ALA A 69 -21.59 -27.15 -7.43
N LEU A 70 -22.51 -28.03 -7.00
CA LEU A 70 -22.28 -28.94 -5.88
C LEU A 70 -21.05 -29.83 -6.08
N ILE A 71 -20.89 -30.43 -7.27
CA ILE A 71 -19.71 -31.24 -7.61
C ILE A 71 -18.41 -30.42 -7.49
N THR A 72 -18.44 -29.16 -7.92
CA THR A 72 -17.27 -28.26 -7.82
C THR A 72 -16.94 -27.98 -6.36
N THR A 73 -17.96 -27.64 -5.56
CA THR A 73 -17.81 -27.39 -4.12
C THR A 73 -17.29 -28.62 -3.36
N LEU A 74 -17.81 -29.81 -3.67
CA LEU A 74 -17.33 -31.06 -3.07
C LEU A 74 -15.86 -31.33 -3.42
N ALA A 75 -15.46 -31.11 -4.68
CA ALA A 75 -14.08 -31.27 -5.11
C ALA A 75 -13.14 -30.22 -4.47
N GLU A 76 -13.58 -28.98 -4.30
CA GLU A 76 -12.82 -27.92 -3.59
C GLU A 76 -12.64 -28.23 -2.10
N HIS A 77 -13.61 -28.92 -1.48
CA HIS A 77 -13.51 -29.43 -0.12
C HIS A 77 -12.72 -30.76 -0.01
N GLY A 78 -12.12 -31.23 -1.10
CA GLY A 78 -11.24 -32.40 -1.10
C GLY A 78 -11.98 -33.74 -1.06
N VAL A 79 -13.29 -33.76 -1.32
CA VAL A 79 -14.08 -35.01 -1.38
C VAL A 79 -13.67 -35.80 -2.62
N THR A 80 -13.22 -37.04 -2.41
CA THR A 80 -12.78 -37.98 -3.45
C THR A 80 -13.97 -38.68 -4.12
N GLY A 81 -13.79 -39.14 -5.36
CA GLY A 81 -14.81 -39.88 -6.11
C GLY A 81 -15.80 -39.04 -6.92
N VAL A 82 -15.88 -37.72 -6.68
CA VAL A 82 -16.78 -36.82 -7.42
C VAL A 82 -16.28 -36.61 -8.86
N ARG A 83 -17.17 -36.77 -9.85
CA ARG A 83 -16.82 -36.64 -11.27
C ARG A 83 -17.58 -35.51 -11.93
N ALA A 84 -16.86 -34.45 -12.30
CA ALA A 84 -17.44 -33.34 -13.04
C ALA A 84 -17.96 -33.77 -14.42
N PRO A 85 -19.14 -33.27 -14.84
CA PRO A 85 -19.78 -33.75 -16.05
C PRO A 85 -19.05 -33.32 -17.32
N ALA A 86 -18.99 -34.24 -18.28
CA ALA A 86 -18.40 -34.00 -19.58
C ALA A 86 -19.42 -33.35 -20.53
N CYS A 87 -18.97 -32.42 -21.37
CA CYS A 87 -19.84 -31.82 -22.37
C CYS A 87 -20.37 -32.87 -23.34
N LEU A 88 -21.70 -33.01 -23.47
CA LEU A 88 -22.37 -33.98 -24.37
C LEU A 88 -21.77 -33.98 -25.78
N ARG A 89 -21.41 -32.79 -26.29
CA ARG A 89 -20.89 -32.60 -27.64
C ARG A 89 -19.38 -32.79 -27.83
N CYS A 90 -18.56 -32.41 -26.86
CA CYS A 90 -17.09 -32.40 -27.05
C CYS A 90 -16.32 -33.29 -26.08
N GLY A 91 -17.01 -33.97 -25.17
CA GLY A 91 -16.43 -34.87 -24.17
C GLY A 91 -15.53 -34.20 -23.13
N ARG A 92 -15.29 -32.89 -23.23
CA ARG A 92 -14.42 -32.18 -22.28
C ARG A 92 -15.17 -31.88 -20.99
N VAL A 93 -14.54 -32.21 -19.87
CA VAL A 93 -14.99 -31.87 -18.51
C VAL A 93 -14.77 -30.38 -18.27
N ARG A 94 -15.86 -29.60 -18.32
CA ARG A 94 -15.90 -28.13 -18.16
C ARG A 94 -17.32 -27.70 -17.78
N PRO A 95 -17.53 -26.48 -17.26
CA PRO A 95 -18.88 -25.99 -16.95
C PRO A 95 -19.84 -26.02 -18.15
N LEU A 96 -20.98 -26.70 -18.00
CA LEU A 96 -21.99 -26.90 -19.03
C LEU A 96 -23.13 -25.90 -18.87
N ARG A 97 -23.33 -25.06 -19.89
CA ARG A 97 -24.23 -23.92 -19.83
C ARG A 97 -25.59 -24.24 -20.45
N ARG A 98 -25.63 -24.60 -21.73
CA ARG A 98 -26.88 -24.75 -22.49
C ARG A 98 -27.43 -26.18 -22.36
N ALA A 99 -28.72 -26.30 -22.03
CA ALA A 99 -29.45 -27.56 -22.13
C ALA A 99 -29.86 -27.84 -23.58
N VAL A 100 -29.70 -29.09 -23.98
CA VAL A 100 -30.05 -29.64 -25.31
C VAL A 100 -30.74 -30.99 -25.11
N PRO A 101 -31.47 -31.52 -26.11
CA PRO A 101 -32.00 -32.88 -26.02
C PRO A 101 -30.88 -33.87 -25.70
N GLY A 102 -31.07 -34.69 -24.65
CA GLY A 102 -30.09 -35.67 -24.18
C GLY A 102 -29.01 -35.17 -23.22
N GLY A 103 -28.93 -33.88 -22.86
CA GLY A 103 -27.99 -33.40 -21.85
C GLY A 103 -27.62 -31.91 -21.93
N ARG A 104 -26.37 -31.56 -21.60
CA ARG A 104 -25.88 -30.17 -21.64
C ARG A 104 -24.54 -30.03 -22.36
N VAL A 105 -24.30 -28.82 -22.87
CA VAL A 105 -23.06 -28.47 -23.59
C VAL A 105 -22.33 -27.26 -22.99
N CYS A 106 -21.01 -27.20 -23.17
CA CYS A 106 -20.17 -26.10 -22.70
C CYS A 106 -20.35 -24.82 -23.55
N LEU A 107 -19.89 -23.67 -23.04
CA LEU A 107 -20.00 -22.35 -23.70
C LEU A 107 -19.48 -22.36 -25.15
N GLY A 108 -18.37 -23.05 -25.40
CA GLY A 108 -17.80 -23.16 -26.75
C GLY A 108 -18.72 -23.95 -27.69
N CYS A 109 -19.29 -25.05 -27.21
CA CYS A 109 -20.24 -25.85 -27.98
C CYS A 109 -21.60 -25.16 -28.14
N GLU A 110 -22.02 -24.34 -27.18
CA GLU A 110 -23.19 -23.46 -27.25
C GLU A 110 -23.05 -22.44 -28.37
N GLY A 111 -21.92 -21.72 -28.46
CA GLY A 111 -21.67 -20.77 -29.55
C GLY A 111 -21.68 -21.43 -30.94
N ILE A 112 -21.26 -22.70 -31.01
CA ILE A 112 -21.28 -23.48 -32.25
C ILE A 112 -22.69 -24.03 -32.57
N LEU A 113 -23.52 -24.33 -31.58
CA LEU A 113 -24.93 -24.71 -31.81
C LEU A 113 -25.79 -23.50 -32.20
N ALA A 114 -25.44 -22.30 -31.70
CA ALA A 114 -26.06 -21.04 -32.09
C ALA A 114 -25.75 -20.69 -33.57
N ALA A 115 -24.55 -21.07 -34.05
CA ALA A 115 -24.19 -21.04 -35.47
C ALA A 115 -24.69 -22.31 -36.20
N ARG A 116 -26.01 -22.45 -36.38
CA ARG A 116 -26.60 -23.57 -37.14
C ARG A 116 -26.02 -23.61 -38.56
N GLY A 117 -25.37 -24.72 -38.96
CA GLY A 117 -25.08 -24.93 -40.38
C GLY A 117 -24.14 -26.06 -40.78
N ASN A 118 -23.17 -26.52 -39.97
CA ASN A 118 -22.20 -27.50 -40.50
C ASN A 118 -21.60 -28.44 -39.45
N ILE A 119 -22.33 -29.51 -39.12
CA ILE A 119 -21.82 -30.67 -38.38
C ILE A 119 -21.68 -31.82 -39.38
N GLY A 120 -20.48 -32.40 -39.49
CA GLY A 120 -20.22 -33.51 -40.39
C GLY A 120 -18.81 -34.08 -40.18
N PRO A 121 -18.42 -35.15 -40.90
CA PRO A 121 -17.07 -35.67 -40.85
C PRO A 121 -16.07 -34.61 -41.37
N CYS A 122 -14.97 -34.44 -40.65
CA CYS A 122 -13.85 -33.63 -41.09
C CYS A 122 -13.15 -34.31 -42.25
N THR A 123 -13.04 -33.66 -43.40
CA THR A 123 -12.35 -34.20 -44.60
C THR A 123 -10.87 -34.53 -44.36
N SER A 124 -10.23 -33.92 -43.35
CA SER A 124 -8.81 -34.12 -43.02
C SER A 124 -8.55 -35.18 -41.95
N CYS A 125 -9.49 -35.46 -41.03
CA CYS A 125 -9.23 -36.40 -39.91
C CYS A 125 -10.38 -37.36 -39.60
N GLY A 126 -11.44 -37.37 -40.40
CA GLY A 126 -12.61 -38.23 -40.25
C GLY A 126 -13.49 -37.93 -39.04
N LYS A 127 -13.02 -37.16 -38.05
CA LYS A 127 -13.79 -36.89 -36.83
C LYS A 127 -15.02 -36.04 -37.12
N THR A 128 -16.19 -36.55 -36.74
CA THR A 128 -17.47 -35.85 -36.86
C THR A 128 -17.54 -34.72 -35.84
N GLY A 129 -17.79 -33.51 -36.33
CA GLY A 129 -17.82 -32.33 -35.47
C GLY A 129 -18.18 -31.05 -36.23
N PRO A 130 -18.15 -29.89 -35.56
CA PRO A 130 -18.44 -28.61 -36.19
C PRO A 130 -17.35 -28.14 -37.17
N ARG A 131 -17.78 -27.73 -38.37
CA ARG A 131 -16.95 -27.33 -39.51
C ARG A 131 -17.27 -25.86 -39.85
N PRO A 132 -16.55 -24.88 -39.27
CA PRO A 132 -16.88 -23.46 -39.46
C PRO A 132 -16.64 -22.95 -40.89
N SER A 133 -15.92 -23.70 -41.75
CA SER A 133 -15.70 -23.42 -43.18
C SER A 133 -14.97 -24.60 -43.85
N ARG A 134 -15.29 -24.91 -45.12
CA ARG A 134 -14.64 -25.93 -45.98
C ARG A 134 -14.51 -27.33 -45.37
N ASP A 135 -15.56 -27.82 -44.71
CA ASP A 135 -15.67 -29.19 -44.19
C ASP A 135 -14.51 -29.71 -43.31
N THR A 136 -13.70 -28.80 -42.75
CA THR A 136 -12.52 -29.14 -41.95
C THR A 136 -12.71 -28.69 -40.49
N CYS A 137 -12.31 -29.52 -39.52
CA CYS A 137 -12.42 -29.17 -38.11
C CYS A 137 -11.39 -28.10 -37.69
N ALA A 138 -11.71 -27.32 -36.65
CA ALA A 138 -10.84 -26.24 -36.16
C ALA A 138 -9.45 -26.70 -35.65
N ALA A 139 -9.29 -27.99 -35.32
CA ALA A 139 -8.00 -28.56 -34.91
C ALA A 139 -7.10 -28.85 -36.14
N CYS A 140 -7.65 -29.52 -37.16
CA CYS A 140 -6.95 -29.75 -38.43
C CYS A 140 -6.63 -28.43 -39.13
N ARG A 141 -7.57 -27.47 -39.14
CA ARG A 141 -7.32 -26.13 -39.68
C ARG A 141 -6.15 -25.45 -38.96
N ARG A 142 -6.11 -25.47 -37.61
CA ARG A 142 -4.98 -24.90 -36.86
C ARG A 142 -3.65 -25.59 -37.16
N ARG A 143 -3.63 -26.91 -37.33
CA ARG A 143 -2.43 -27.63 -37.77
C ARG A 143 -2.02 -27.26 -39.19
N GLN A 144 -2.96 -27.11 -40.11
CA GLN A 144 -2.69 -26.71 -41.49
C GLN A 144 -2.15 -25.29 -41.59
N ILE A 145 -2.68 -24.35 -40.79
CA ILE A 145 -2.16 -22.98 -40.65
C ILE A 145 -0.74 -23.00 -40.08
N ALA A 146 -0.50 -23.81 -39.04
CA ALA A 146 0.82 -23.95 -38.44
C ALA A 146 1.84 -24.65 -39.34
N ALA A 147 1.40 -25.48 -40.27
CA ALA A 147 2.26 -26.15 -41.24
C ALA A 147 2.58 -25.28 -42.47
N THR A 148 1.83 -24.20 -42.70
CA THR A 148 2.00 -23.36 -43.92
C THR A 148 2.87 -22.15 -43.67
N ARG A 149 2.61 -21.33 -42.65
CA ARG A 149 3.42 -20.12 -42.34
C ARG A 149 3.33 -19.69 -40.87
N ASN A 150 4.43 -19.12 -40.38
CA ASN A 150 4.47 -18.36 -39.13
C ASN A 150 4.52 -16.87 -39.45
N CYS A 151 3.90 -16.04 -38.62
CA CYS A 151 3.98 -14.59 -38.70
C CYS A 151 5.45 -14.15 -38.55
N SER A 152 5.97 -13.43 -39.55
CA SER A 152 7.33 -12.86 -39.57
C SER A 152 7.63 -11.95 -38.37
N THR A 153 6.60 -11.35 -37.76
CA THR A 153 6.75 -10.41 -36.63
C THR A 153 6.71 -11.07 -35.25
N CYS A 154 5.82 -12.04 -35.02
CA CYS A 154 5.65 -12.64 -33.68
C CYS A 154 5.93 -14.15 -33.61
N GLY A 155 6.30 -14.78 -34.72
CA GLY A 155 6.63 -16.20 -34.80
C GLY A 155 5.47 -17.17 -34.61
N LYS A 156 4.24 -16.67 -34.44
CA LYS A 156 3.04 -17.52 -34.23
C LYS A 156 2.46 -18.01 -35.56
N PRO A 157 1.95 -19.25 -35.64
CA PRO A 157 1.15 -19.75 -36.75
C PRO A 157 0.01 -18.79 -37.13
N ALA A 158 -0.06 -18.37 -38.39
CA ALA A 158 -1.09 -17.45 -38.87
C ALA A 158 -1.40 -17.68 -40.36
N GLU A 159 -2.67 -17.50 -40.76
CA GLU A 159 -3.09 -17.56 -42.17
C GLU A 159 -2.54 -16.40 -43.00
N LEU A 160 -2.18 -15.30 -42.35
CA LEU A 160 -1.68 -14.06 -42.96
C LEU A 160 -0.35 -13.66 -42.31
N ASP A 161 0.55 -13.10 -43.11
CA ASP A 161 1.82 -12.55 -42.66
C ASP A 161 1.95 -11.07 -43.09
N PRO A 162 2.07 -10.11 -42.15
CA PRO A 162 1.99 -10.28 -40.69
C PRO A 162 0.57 -10.65 -40.20
N CYS A 163 0.48 -11.37 -39.09
CA CYS A 163 -0.82 -11.77 -38.52
C CYS A 163 -1.68 -10.56 -38.15
N SER A 164 -3.00 -10.73 -37.98
CA SER A 164 -3.93 -9.62 -37.70
C SER A 164 -3.57 -8.74 -36.49
N ASN A 165 -2.84 -9.27 -35.51
CA ASN A 165 -2.32 -8.49 -34.38
C ASN A 165 -0.97 -7.79 -34.66
N CYS A 166 -0.17 -8.33 -35.58
CA CYS A 166 1.16 -7.81 -35.93
C CYS A 166 1.16 -6.94 -37.18
N ARG A 167 0.10 -7.00 -37.99
CA ARG A 167 -0.05 -6.18 -39.18
C ARG A 167 0.00 -4.71 -38.76
N PRO A 168 0.93 -3.91 -39.33
CA PRO A 168 1.01 -2.49 -39.04
C PRO A 168 -0.36 -1.85 -39.27
N ARG A 169 -0.90 -1.20 -38.24
CA ARG A 169 -2.15 -0.44 -38.40
C ARG A 169 -1.79 0.81 -39.20
N PRO A 170 -2.40 1.04 -40.37
CA PRO A 170 -2.07 2.20 -41.17
C PRO A 170 -2.25 3.46 -40.31
N PRO A 171 -1.23 4.32 -40.21
CA PRO A 171 -1.35 5.53 -39.42
C PRO A 171 -2.37 6.44 -40.09
N ALA A 172 -3.18 7.12 -39.28
CA ALA A 172 -4.10 8.14 -39.74
C ALA A 172 -3.87 9.41 -38.91
N LEU A 173 -4.21 10.56 -39.48
CA LEU A 173 -4.18 11.82 -38.74
C LEU A 173 -5.19 11.75 -37.59
N CYS A 174 -4.69 11.85 -36.36
CA CYS A 174 -5.56 11.85 -35.18
C CYS A 174 -6.49 13.07 -35.22
N ALA A 175 -7.79 12.86 -35.09
CA ALA A 175 -8.78 13.92 -35.09
C ALA A 175 -8.71 14.87 -33.87
N LEU A 176 -7.84 14.58 -32.88
CA LEU A 176 -7.63 15.41 -31.69
C LEU A 176 -6.27 16.14 -31.70
N CYS A 177 -5.17 15.44 -31.98
CA CYS A 177 -3.82 16.04 -31.97
C CYS A 177 -3.21 16.24 -33.35
N HIS A 178 -3.92 15.85 -34.42
CA HIS A 178 -3.49 15.93 -35.82
C HIS A 178 -2.18 15.21 -36.16
N THR A 179 -1.59 14.48 -35.21
CA THR A 179 -0.40 13.66 -35.44
C THR A 179 -0.77 12.37 -36.18
N SER A 180 0.05 11.99 -37.15
CA SER A 180 -0.05 10.70 -37.84
C SER A 180 0.37 9.58 -36.89
N ALA A 181 -0.58 8.72 -36.50
CA ALA A 181 -0.34 7.64 -35.53
C ALA A 181 -1.30 6.46 -35.72
N PRO A 182 -0.97 5.27 -35.18
CA PRO A 182 -1.86 4.11 -35.19
C PRO A 182 -3.22 4.40 -34.53
N VAL A 183 -4.31 4.09 -35.24
CA VAL A 183 -5.68 4.31 -34.76
C VAL A 183 -6.03 3.32 -33.64
N THR A 184 -6.52 3.86 -32.52
CA THR A 184 -7.01 3.09 -31.36
C THR A 184 -8.52 2.97 -31.34
N ALA A 185 -9.21 4.07 -31.66
CA ALA A 185 -10.65 4.11 -31.79
C ALA A 185 -11.03 4.99 -32.97
N ARG A 186 -12.17 4.69 -33.61
CA ARG A 186 -12.81 5.57 -34.58
C ARG A 186 -14.06 6.13 -33.93
N TRP A 187 -14.05 7.43 -33.66
CA TRP A 187 -15.18 8.16 -33.11
C TRP A 187 -15.89 8.92 -34.23
N PRO A 188 -17.11 9.44 -34.01
CA PRO A 188 -17.77 10.32 -34.98
C PRO A 188 -16.91 11.51 -35.39
N LEU A 189 -16.03 12.01 -34.50
CA LEU A 189 -15.07 13.07 -34.83
C LEU A 189 -13.90 12.62 -35.74
N GLY A 190 -13.69 11.30 -35.92
CA GLY A 190 -12.62 10.73 -36.73
C GLY A 190 -11.74 9.70 -35.99
N PRO A 191 -10.63 9.26 -36.61
CA PRO A 191 -9.68 8.33 -35.99
C PRO A 191 -8.91 8.98 -34.84
N VAL A 192 -8.69 8.24 -33.74
CA VAL A 192 -8.02 8.74 -32.54
C VAL A 192 -6.84 7.84 -32.16
N CYS A 193 -5.68 8.44 -31.91
CA CYS A 193 -4.46 7.75 -31.49
C CYS A 193 -4.53 7.29 -30.03
N THR A 194 -3.66 6.37 -29.60
CA THR A 194 -3.69 5.81 -28.23
C THR A 194 -3.55 6.87 -27.13
N PRO A 195 -2.61 7.84 -27.21
CA PRO A 195 -2.49 8.89 -26.21
C PRO A 195 -3.77 9.71 -26.08
N CYS A 196 -4.32 10.21 -27.18
CA CYS A 196 -5.54 11.02 -27.17
C CYS A 196 -6.76 10.22 -26.68
N TYR A 197 -6.86 8.94 -27.08
CA TYR A 197 -7.93 8.05 -26.61
C TYR A 197 -7.88 7.87 -25.08
N ARG A 198 -6.68 7.66 -24.51
CA ARG A 198 -6.51 7.54 -23.06
C ARG A 198 -6.82 8.86 -22.37
N THR A 199 -6.25 9.97 -22.83
CA THR A 199 -6.46 11.29 -22.22
C THR A 199 -7.92 11.68 -22.19
N ALA A 200 -8.65 11.52 -23.31
CA ALA A 200 -10.07 11.89 -23.39
C ALA A 200 -10.98 10.98 -22.54
N ARG A 201 -10.60 9.72 -22.30
CA ARG A 201 -11.33 8.84 -21.37
C ARG A 201 -10.99 9.10 -19.91
N SER A 202 -9.73 9.45 -19.61
CA SER A 202 -9.26 9.76 -18.25
C SER A 202 -9.67 11.14 -17.77
N HIS A 203 -9.87 12.09 -18.68
CA HIS A 203 -10.32 13.46 -18.38
C HIS A 203 -11.57 13.82 -19.21
N PRO A 204 -12.74 13.24 -18.85
CA PRO A 204 -14.01 13.65 -19.44
C PRO A 204 -14.27 15.15 -19.21
N LEU A 205 -14.95 15.80 -20.15
CA LEU A 205 -15.21 17.24 -20.12
C LEU A 205 -16.72 17.51 -20.11
N PRO A 206 -17.17 18.64 -19.55
CA PRO A 206 -18.56 19.06 -19.68
C PRO A 206 -18.90 19.27 -21.17
N CYS A 207 -19.95 18.62 -21.64
CA CYS A 207 -20.44 18.81 -23.00
C CYS A 207 -21.04 20.21 -23.14
N PRO A 208 -20.66 21.02 -24.14
CA PRO A 208 -21.17 22.38 -24.28
C PRO A 208 -22.69 22.45 -24.48
N ASP A 209 -23.30 21.42 -25.07
CA ASP A 209 -24.75 21.44 -25.36
C ASP A 209 -25.63 20.97 -24.19
N CYS A 210 -25.17 19.98 -23.40
CA CYS A 210 -25.98 19.39 -22.33
C CYS A 210 -25.41 19.57 -20.92
N GLY A 211 -24.25 20.21 -20.79
CA GLY A 211 -23.55 20.47 -19.51
C GLY A 211 -22.97 19.22 -18.82
N ARG A 212 -23.36 18.01 -19.23
CA ARG A 212 -22.93 16.76 -18.57
C ARG A 212 -21.47 16.42 -18.88
N THR A 213 -20.72 16.04 -17.86
CA THR A 213 -19.35 15.54 -17.97
C THR A 213 -19.32 14.19 -18.69
N ARG A 214 -18.76 14.15 -19.91
CA ARG A 214 -18.72 12.97 -20.80
C ARG A 214 -17.44 12.93 -21.62
N VAL A 215 -17.19 11.78 -22.27
CA VAL A 215 -16.16 11.69 -23.30
C VAL A 215 -16.72 12.31 -24.58
N LEU A 216 -16.10 13.41 -25.03
CA LEU A 216 -16.58 14.15 -26.20
C LEU A 216 -16.09 13.45 -27.48
N ILE A 217 -16.92 12.56 -28.01
CA ILE A 217 -16.61 11.73 -29.19
C ILE A 217 -17.16 12.30 -30.50
N GLY A 218 -18.02 13.30 -30.43
CA GLY A 218 -18.70 13.88 -31.60
C GLY A 218 -18.32 15.32 -31.85
N ARG A 219 -18.86 15.87 -32.94
CA ARG A 219 -18.73 17.27 -33.33
C ARG A 219 -20.11 17.83 -33.69
N ALA A 220 -20.46 18.99 -33.14
CA ALA A 220 -21.61 19.79 -33.53
C ALA A 220 -21.15 21.25 -33.66
N GLU A 221 -21.55 21.95 -34.73
CA GLU A 221 -21.20 23.36 -34.97
C GLU A 221 -19.70 23.66 -34.73
N HIS A 222 -18.83 22.80 -35.27
CA HIS A 222 -17.37 22.86 -35.09
C HIS A 222 -16.82 22.68 -33.65
N ARG A 223 -17.67 22.49 -32.64
CA ARG A 223 -17.30 22.20 -31.25
C ARG A 223 -17.36 20.69 -30.95
N ARG A 224 -16.56 20.23 -29.97
CA ARG A 224 -16.59 18.84 -29.51
C ARG A 224 -17.78 18.63 -28.59
N VAL A 225 -18.55 17.57 -28.84
CA VAL A 225 -19.76 17.23 -28.07
C VAL A 225 -19.78 15.76 -27.70
N CYS A 226 -20.62 15.40 -26.73
CA CYS A 226 -20.82 14.00 -26.34
C CYS A 226 -21.54 13.21 -27.44
N GLY A 227 -21.45 11.88 -27.41
CA GLY A 227 -22.11 11.01 -28.38
C GLY A 227 -23.60 11.36 -28.61
N PRO A 228 -24.41 11.44 -27.55
CA PRO A 228 -25.84 11.72 -27.67
C PRO A 228 -26.16 13.06 -28.32
N CYS A 229 -25.37 14.11 -28.03
CA CYS A 229 -25.52 15.42 -28.67
C CYS A 229 -25.08 15.41 -30.14
N ALA A 230 -24.19 14.49 -30.53
CA ALA A 230 -23.85 14.23 -31.93
C ALA A 230 -24.77 13.20 -32.61
N GLY A 231 -25.89 12.81 -31.99
CA GLY A 231 -26.83 11.85 -32.55
C GLY A 231 -26.36 10.39 -32.56
N VAL A 232 -25.33 10.04 -31.80
CA VAL A 232 -24.83 8.66 -31.70
C VAL A 232 -24.89 8.12 -30.26
N PRO A 233 -24.93 6.79 -30.04
CA PRO A 233 -24.84 6.22 -28.70
C PRO A 233 -23.56 6.62 -27.98
N ASP A 234 -23.60 6.67 -26.64
CA ASP A 234 -22.41 6.87 -25.80
C ASP A 234 -21.83 5.52 -25.33
N PRO A 235 -20.82 4.95 -26.01
CA PRO A 235 -20.19 3.69 -25.57
C PRO A 235 -19.43 3.85 -24.25
N TYR A 236 -19.23 5.08 -23.78
CA TYR A 236 -18.52 5.41 -22.56
C TYR A 236 -19.44 5.94 -21.46
N ALA A 237 -20.76 5.77 -21.60
CA ALA A 237 -21.69 6.02 -20.51
C ALA A 237 -21.79 4.83 -19.56
N CYS A 238 -21.86 5.12 -18.26
CA CYS A 238 -22.21 4.18 -17.21
C CYS A 238 -23.64 3.69 -17.39
N GLU A 239 -23.87 2.37 -17.33
CA GLU A 239 -25.21 1.78 -17.47
C GLU A 239 -26.18 2.19 -16.36
N ARG A 240 -25.70 2.61 -15.18
CA ARG A 240 -26.54 3.01 -14.02
C ARG A 240 -26.83 4.50 -13.94
N CYS A 241 -25.81 5.36 -14.09
CA CYS A 241 -25.95 6.80 -13.86
C CYS A 241 -25.67 7.67 -15.10
N ALA A 242 -25.38 7.05 -16.25
CA ALA A 242 -25.01 7.72 -17.50
C ALA A 242 -23.79 8.68 -17.43
N GLY A 243 -23.04 8.66 -16.32
CA GLY A 243 -21.76 9.36 -16.19
C GLY A 243 -20.61 8.62 -16.89
N PRO A 244 -19.37 9.17 -16.88
CA PRO A 244 -18.24 8.56 -17.56
C PRO A 244 -17.91 7.16 -17.03
N ARG A 245 -17.97 6.17 -17.92
CA ARG A 245 -17.67 4.77 -17.64
C ARG A 245 -16.19 4.60 -17.30
N SER A 246 -15.94 3.78 -16.29
CA SER A 246 -14.60 3.46 -15.85
C SER A 246 -13.77 2.80 -16.96
N TYR A 247 -12.46 3.06 -16.94
CA TYR A 247 -11.51 2.26 -17.71
C TYR A 247 -11.27 0.87 -17.09
N LYS A 248 -11.55 0.71 -15.79
CA LYS A 248 -11.17 -0.46 -14.97
C LYS A 248 -12.31 -1.46 -14.82
N VAL A 249 -13.55 -1.00 -14.82
CA VAL A 249 -14.78 -1.81 -14.72
C VAL A 249 -15.63 -1.55 -15.95
N GLY A 250 -15.97 -2.61 -16.68
CA GLY A 250 -16.40 -2.49 -18.08
C GLY A 250 -17.77 -1.86 -18.34
N ARG A 251 -18.66 -1.78 -17.34
CA ARG A 251 -20.06 -1.35 -17.51
C ARG A 251 -20.46 -0.13 -16.68
N LEU A 252 -19.75 0.11 -15.58
CA LEU A 252 -20.09 1.13 -14.60
C LEU A 252 -19.04 2.25 -14.57
N CYS A 253 -19.41 3.41 -14.03
CA CYS A 253 -18.43 4.42 -13.63
C CYS A 253 -17.73 4.00 -12.33
N ASP A 254 -16.59 4.63 -12.01
CA ASP A 254 -15.84 4.31 -10.79
C ASP A 254 -16.71 4.43 -9.53
N ARG A 255 -17.56 5.46 -9.44
CA ARG A 255 -18.46 5.68 -8.29
C ARG A 255 -19.52 4.59 -8.12
N CYS A 256 -20.19 4.18 -9.20
CA CYS A 256 -21.19 3.11 -9.12
C CYS A 256 -20.55 1.76 -8.77
N ALA A 257 -19.37 1.46 -9.29
CA ALA A 257 -18.66 0.24 -8.93
C ALA A 257 -18.11 0.26 -7.50
N VAL A 258 -17.71 1.43 -6.98
CA VAL A 258 -17.41 1.58 -5.55
C VAL A 258 -18.65 1.27 -4.71
N ALA A 259 -19.82 1.79 -5.08
CA ALA A 259 -21.06 1.50 -4.35
C ALA A 259 -21.34 -0.01 -4.29
N ASP A 260 -21.25 -0.72 -5.42
CA ASP A 260 -21.44 -2.18 -5.47
C ASP A 260 -20.42 -2.92 -4.57
N HIS A 261 -19.14 -2.54 -4.65
CA HIS A 261 -18.10 -3.18 -3.83
C HIS A 261 -18.20 -2.86 -2.34
N LEU A 262 -18.75 -1.69 -1.96
CA LEU A 262 -19.02 -1.36 -0.57
C LEU A 262 -20.24 -2.13 -0.08
N GLU A 263 -21.29 -2.25 -0.88
CA GLU A 263 -22.46 -3.08 -0.55
C GLU A 263 -22.03 -4.53 -0.29
N ASP A 264 -21.22 -5.12 -1.18
CA ASP A 264 -20.63 -6.45 -1.01
C ASP A 264 -19.75 -6.58 0.25
N LEU A 265 -19.01 -5.52 0.62
CA LEU A 265 -18.08 -5.56 1.75
C LEU A 265 -18.81 -5.45 3.09
N PHE A 266 -19.90 -4.68 3.13
CA PHE A 266 -20.67 -4.39 4.35
C PHE A 266 -21.98 -5.22 4.45
N THR A 267 -22.22 -6.19 3.57
CA THR A 267 -23.50 -6.93 3.47
C THR A 267 -23.92 -7.61 4.79
N ASP A 268 -22.96 -8.21 5.51
CA ASP A 268 -23.24 -9.00 6.73
C ASP A 268 -23.12 -8.18 8.03
N VAL A 269 -22.92 -6.86 7.95
CA VAL A 269 -22.94 -5.99 9.12
C VAL A 269 -24.38 -5.60 9.39
N PRO A 270 -24.99 -5.97 10.54
CA PRO A 270 -26.36 -5.61 10.82
C PRO A 270 -26.54 -4.09 10.72
N ASP A 271 -27.53 -3.66 9.94
CA ASP A 271 -27.94 -2.26 9.72
C ASP A 271 -28.43 -1.54 11.00
N ALA A 272 -28.36 -2.21 12.15
CA ALA A 272 -28.82 -1.69 13.44
C ALA A 272 -27.81 -0.72 14.09
N ALA A 273 -27.34 0.29 13.35
CA ALA A 273 -26.85 1.57 13.85
C ALA A 273 -26.37 2.44 12.69
N GLY A 274 -27.26 3.24 12.09
CA GLY A 274 -26.89 4.36 11.21
C GLY A 274 -26.01 5.43 11.88
N THR A 275 -25.46 5.17 13.07
CA THR A 275 -24.73 6.09 13.96
C THR A 275 -23.33 5.57 14.37
N GLY A 276 -22.85 4.45 13.81
CA GLY A 276 -21.51 3.91 14.12
C GLY A 276 -20.38 4.42 13.20
N SER A 277 -19.15 4.44 13.70
CA SER A 277 -17.95 4.85 12.94
C SER A 277 -17.72 4.05 11.66
N LEU A 278 -18.15 2.78 11.62
CA LEU A 278 -18.05 1.94 10.42
C LEU A 278 -19.02 2.38 9.32
N ALA A 279 -20.23 2.84 9.69
CA ALA A 279 -21.18 3.43 8.75
C ALA A 279 -20.66 4.79 8.23
N ALA A 280 -20.03 5.59 9.10
CA ALA A 280 -19.36 6.83 8.70
C ALA A 280 -18.21 6.56 7.71
N MET A 281 -17.41 5.52 7.95
CA MET A 281 -16.38 5.07 7.01
C MET A 281 -17.00 4.66 5.66
N ARG A 282 -18.06 3.86 5.65
CA ARG A 282 -18.77 3.46 4.42
C ARG A 282 -19.28 4.66 3.63
N ALA A 283 -19.93 5.62 4.31
CA ALA A 283 -20.43 6.84 3.68
C ALA A 283 -19.31 7.71 3.11
N ALA A 284 -18.21 7.88 3.86
CA ALA A 284 -17.05 8.64 3.41
C ALA A 284 -16.37 7.98 2.20
N LEU A 285 -16.27 6.64 2.16
CA LEU A 285 -15.74 5.91 1.01
C LEU A 285 -16.63 6.06 -0.23
N ALA A 286 -17.96 6.06 -0.05
CA ALA A 286 -18.91 6.24 -1.15
C ALA A 286 -18.88 7.65 -1.75
N GLN A 287 -18.62 8.67 -0.92
CA GLN A 287 -18.59 10.08 -1.32
C GLN A 287 -17.18 10.63 -1.63
N ALA A 288 -16.17 9.76 -1.68
CA ALA A 288 -14.81 10.16 -1.99
C ALA A 288 -14.73 10.93 -3.34
N PRO A 289 -14.05 12.10 -3.39
CA PRO A 289 -13.92 12.89 -4.62
C PRO A 289 -13.29 12.09 -5.78
N ASP A 290 -12.27 11.28 -5.48
CA ASP A 290 -11.64 10.36 -6.43
C ASP A 290 -12.07 8.90 -6.17
N ALA A 291 -13.23 8.55 -6.71
CA ALA A 291 -13.76 7.18 -6.65
C ALA A 291 -12.85 6.15 -7.35
N GLY A 292 -12.03 6.57 -8.31
CA GLY A 292 -11.14 5.67 -9.04
C GLY A 292 -10.04 5.11 -8.15
N THR A 293 -9.57 5.89 -7.18
CA THR A 293 -8.59 5.46 -6.18
C THR A 293 -9.21 4.53 -5.13
N VAL A 294 -10.42 4.82 -4.65
CA VAL A 294 -11.17 3.91 -3.75
C VAL A 294 -11.41 2.57 -4.44
N LEU A 295 -11.82 2.59 -5.72
CA LEU A 295 -12.04 1.38 -6.50
C LEU A 295 -10.77 0.55 -6.65
N ASN A 296 -9.62 1.19 -6.90
CA ASN A 296 -8.33 0.50 -6.97
C ASN A 296 -8.00 -0.20 -5.66
N TRP A 297 -8.24 0.47 -4.53
CA TRP A 297 -8.00 -0.09 -3.22
C TRP A 297 -8.90 -1.30 -2.94
N LEU A 298 -10.22 -1.14 -3.10
CA LEU A 298 -11.22 -2.20 -2.87
C LEU A 298 -10.93 -3.46 -3.70
N ARG A 299 -10.49 -3.29 -4.96
CA ARG A 299 -10.23 -4.41 -5.87
C ARG A 299 -8.85 -5.04 -5.71
N GLY A 300 -7.82 -4.24 -5.42
CA GLY A 300 -6.42 -4.65 -5.58
C GLY A 300 -5.61 -4.75 -4.29
N SER A 301 -6.06 -4.11 -3.20
CA SER A 301 -5.24 -4.00 -1.99
C SER A 301 -5.29 -5.25 -1.13
N ARG A 302 -4.14 -5.62 -0.56
CA ARG A 302 -4.07 -6.64 0.51
C ARG A 302 -4.82 -6.19 1.76
N SER A 303 -4.85 -4.88 2.06
CA SER A 303 -5.54 -4.37 3.24
C SER A 303 -7.06 -4.38 3.08
N ALA A 304 -7.58 -4.22 1.86
CA ALA A 304 -9.01 -4.34 1.57
C ALA A 304 -9.47 -5.80 1.70
N ARG A 305 -8.64 -6.74 1.23
CA ARG A 305 -8.86 -8.17 1.46
C ARG A 305 -8.83 -8.52 2.95
N LEU A 306 -7.81 -8.05 3.68
CA LEU A 306 -7.72 -8.25 5.12
C LEU A 306 -8.94 -7.70 5.87
N LEU A 307 -9.44 -6.51 5.48
CA LEU A 307 -10.66 -5.96 6.06
C LEU A 307 -11.87 -6.86 5.78
N ARG A 308 -12.03 -7.33 4.54
CA ARG A 308 -13.09 -8.28 4.17
C ARG A 308 -13.00 -9.56 4.98
N ASP A 309 -11.82 -10.16 5.07
CA ASP A 309 -11.59 -11.40 5.81
C ASP A 309 -11.99 -11.20 7.29
N LEU A 310 -11.53 -10.11 7.92
CA LEU A 310 -11.91 -9.78 9.30
C LEU A 310 -13.42 -9.58 9.47
N MET A 311 -14.07 -8.88 8.54
CA MET A 311 -15.52 -8.66 8.58
C MET A 311 -16.31 -9.96 8.40
N THR A 312 -15.90 -10.84 7.50
CA THR A 312 -16.56 -12.15 7.28
C THR A 312 -16.44 -13.10 8.47
N THR A 313 -15.39 -12.96 9.30
CA THR A 313 -15.26 -13.77 10.53
C THR A 313 -16.23 -13.36 11.64
N GLY A 314 -16.98 -12.26 11.48
CA GLY A 314 -17.92 -11.75 12.48
C GLY A 314 -17.25 -11.22 13.76
N ARG A 315 -15.92 -11.09 13.77
CA ARG A 315 -15.17 -10.52 14.92
C ARG A 315 -15.25 -9.00 14.91
N SER A 316 -15.34 -8.40 16.09
CA SER A 316 -15.21 -6.95 16.27
C SER A 316 -13.84 -6.48 15.77
N LEU A 317 -13.79 -5.42 14.96
CA LEU A 317 -12.52 -4.89 14.47
C LEU A 317 -11.71 -4.29 15.64
N SER A 318 -10.73 -5.04 16.14
CA SER A 318 -9.84 -4.58 17.21
C SER A 318 -8.38 -4.52 16.77
N HIS A 319 -7.56 -3.77 17.54
CA HIS A 319 -6.11 -3.78 17.31
C HIS A 319 -5.48 -5.17 17.47
N THR A 320 -6.04 -5.99 18.36
CA THR A 320 -5.57 -7.35 18.66
C THR A 320 -5.82 -8.29 17.48
N ASP A 321 -6.97 -8.19 16.83
CA ASP A 321 -7.28 -9.00 15.63
C ASP A 321 -6.32 -8.67 14.48
N LEU A 322 -6.04 -7.37 14.27
CA LEU A 322 -5.02 -6.95 13.31
C LEU A 322 -3.63 -7.47 13.67
N ASP A 323 -3.28 -7.51 14.95
CA ASP A 323 -1.99 -8.03 15.40
C ASP A 323 -1.85 -9.54 15.23
N ALA A 324 -2.94 -10.29 15.39
CA ALA A 324 -2.98 -11.74 15.16
C ALA A 324 -2.73 -12.11 13.69
N THR A 325 -3.00 -11.20 12.75
CA THR A 325 -2.78 -11.41 11.31
C THR A 325 -1.30 -11.23 10.89
N ILE A 326 -0.43 -10.81 11.82
CA ILE A 326 0.96 -10.48 11.52
C ILE A 326 1.84 -11.74 11.63
N ASP A 327 2.13 -12.35 10.49
CA ASP A 327 3.06 -13.49 10.35
C ASP A 327 4.45 -13.08 9.80
N GLY A 328 4.61 -11.84 9.33
CA GLY A 328 5.82 -11.40 8.65
C GLY A 328 5.82 -9.92 8.29
N ARG A 329 6.85 -9.47 7.56
CA ARG A 329 7.01 -8.05 7.22
C ARG A 329 5.90 -7.53 6.31
N GLY A 330 5.44 -8.35 5.35
CA GLY A 330 4.40 -7.97 4.39
C GLY A 330 3.02 -7.80 5.03
N THR A 331 2.63 -8.75 5.88
CA THR A 331 1.39 -8.70 6.66
C THR A 331 1.45 -7.62 7.74
N ALA A 332 2.60 -7.41 8.39
CA ALA A 332 2.79 -6.28 9.31
C ALA A 332 2.52 -4.91 8.66
N MET A 333 3.03 -4.68 7.45
CA MET A 333 2.76 -3.42 6.73
C MET A 333 1.29 -3.29 6.33
N THR A 334 0.65 -4.41 5.97
CA THR A 334 -0.77 -4.45 5.59
C THR A 334 -1.67 -4.15 6.78
N ALA A 335 -1.40 -4.80 7.93
CA ALA A 335 -2.12 -4.59 9.18
C ALA A 335 -1.91 -3.16 9.73
N GLU A 336 -0.68 -2.62 9.65
CA GLU A 336 -0.41 -1.24 10.05
C GLU A 336 -1.16 -0.23 9.20
N TYR A 337 -1.21 -0.48 7.89
CA TYR A 337 -1.94 0.36 6.96
C TYR A 337 -3.45 0.35 7.25
N LEU A 338 -4.02 -0.84 7.43
CA LEU A 338 -5.42 -1.01 7.78
C LEU A 338 -5.75 -0.41 9.16
N ARG A 339 -4.84 -0.55 10.13
CA ARG A 339 -4.98 0.07 11.46
C ARG A 339 -5.07 1.59 11.36
N GLY A 340 -4.12 2.21 10.67
CA GLY A 340 -4.12 3.67 10.47
C GLY A 340 -5.39 4.15 9.80
N LEU A 341 -5.91 3.39 8.84
CA LEU A 341 -7.20 3.66 8.19
C LEU A 341 -8.37 3.62 9.17
N LEU A 342 -8.51 2.52 9.89
CA LEU A 342 -9.62 2.31 10.83
C LEU A 342 -9.58 3.35 11.97
N THR A 343 -8.40 3.71 12.46
CA THR A 343 -8.22 4.79 13.43
C THR A 343 -8.54 6.17 12.83
N ALA A 344 -8.14 6.45 11.58
CA ALA A 344 -8.46 7.72 10.92
C ALA A 344 -9.98 7.93 10.77
N TYR A 345 -10.71 6.85 10.46
CA TYR A 345 -12.17 6.85 10.41
C TYR A 345 -12.87 6.66 11.76
N GLN A 346 -12.12 6.70 12.88
CA GLN A 346 -12.64 6.53 14.25
C GLN A 346 -13.35 5.19 14.47
N VAL A 347 -13.08 4.17 13.66
CA VAL A 347 -13.57 2.79 13.86
C VAL A 347 -12.86 2.13 15.04
N MET A 348 -11.62 2.55 15.32
CA MET A 348 -10.84 2.14 16.48
C MET A 348 -10.19 3.36 17.12
N ASP A 349 -10.02 3.34 18.44
CA ASP A 349 -9.33 4.41 19.15
C ASP A 349 -7.83 4.46 18.79
N PRO A 350 -7.18 5.63 18.88
CA PRO A 350 -5.73 5.71 18.78
C PRO A 350 -5.04 4.86 19.87
N ARG A 351 -4.07 4.04 19.46
CA ARG A 351 -3.26 3.21 20.36
C ARG A 351 -1.82 3.70 20.45
N ASP A 352 -1.21 3.59 21.63
CA ASP A 352 0.23 3.82 21.81
C ASP A 352 1.05 2.68 21.16
N GLU A 353 1.22 2.78 19.84
CA GLU A 353 1.99 1.83 19.03
C GLU A 353 3.47 1.75 19.45
N LEU A 354 4.02 2.80 20.07
CA LEU A 354 5.40 2.75 20.57
C LEU A 354 5.50 1.73 21.70
N THR A 355 4.67 1.87 22.73
CA THR A 355 4.69 0.98 23.90
C THR A 355 4.33 -0.44 23.50
N VAL A 356 3.22 -0.65 22.78
CA VAL A 356 2.74 -1.99 22.39
C VAL A 356 3.78 -2.77 21.59
N ARG A 357 4.49 -2.11 20.66
CA ARG A 357 5.50 -2.78 19.84
C ARG A 357 6.79 -3.07 20.60
N ILE A 358 7.15 -2.23 21.56
CA ILE A 358 8.27 -2.49 22.47
C ILE A 358 7.95 -3.68 23.37
N ASP A 359 6.77 -3.70 23.99
CA ASP A 359 6.35 -4.79 24.87
C ASP A 359 6.23 -6.12 24.13
N ARG A 360 5.66 -6.13 22.93
CA ARG A 360 5.61 -7.34 22.10
C ARG A 360 7.00 -7.88 21.76
N HIS A 361 7.95 -7.00 21.46
CA HIS A 361 9.32 -7.41 21.17
C HIS A 361 10.04 -7.91 22.42
N LEU A 362 9.81 -7.26 23.56
CA LEU A 362 10.28 -7.71 24.86
C LEU A 362 9.78 -9.12 25.15
N GLU A 363 8.47 -9.39 25.09
CA GLU A 363 7.92 -10.71 25.42
C GLU A 363 8.42 -11.81 24.47
N ARG A 364 8.63 -11.51 23.18
CA ARG A 364 9.30 -12.44 22.26
C ARG A 364 10.75 -12.72 22.63
N THR A 365 11.46 -11.71 23.14
CA THR A 365 12.85 -11.85 23.59
C THR A 365 12.90 -12.66 24.88
N VAL A 366 11.99 -12.41 25.82
CA VAL A 366 11.86 -13.17 27.07
C VAL A 366 11.47 -14.61 26.80
N ALA A 367 10.60 -14.89 25.82
CA ALA A 367 10.26 -16.26 25.43
C ALA A 367 11.47 -17.07 24.93
N ARG A 368 12.50 -16.40 24.39
CA ARG A 368 13.77 -17.04 23.95
C ARG A 368 14.81 -17.14 25.06
N HIS A 369 14.69 -16.31 26.09
CA HIS A 369 15.63 -16.18 27.21
C HIS A 369 14.86 -16.10 28.54
N PRO A 370 14.09 -17.13 28.91
CA PRO A 370 13.19 -17.10 30.07
C PRO A 370 13.93 -16.82 31.39
N GLU A 371 15.17 -17.28 31.51
CA GLU A 371 16.06 -17.09 32.67
C GLU A 371 16.35 -15.62 32.98
N HIS A 372 16.21 -14.74 31.99
CA HIS A 372 16.47 -13.30 32.11
C HIS A 372 15.18 -12.46 32.11
N GLY A 373 14.02 -13.10 32.05
CA GLY A 373 12.72 -12.45 31.82
C GLY A 373 12.39 -11.34 32.81
N SER A 374 12.53 -11.61 34.11
CA SER A 374 12.21 -10.64 35.16
C SER A 374 13.08 -9.39 35.08
N LEU A 375 14.38 -9.54 34.84
CA LEU A 375 15.32 -8.43 34.73
C LEU A 375 15.08 -7.60 33.47
N LEU A 376 14.82 -8.25 32.33
CA LEU A 376 14.51 -7.58 31.08
C LEU A 376 13.18 -6.79 31.17
N ARG A 377 12.14 -7.37 31.78
CA ARG A 377 10.87 -6.67 32.02
C ARG A 377 11.05 -5.44 32.92
N ALA A 378 11.81 -5.58 33.99
CA ALA A 378 12.12 -4.45 34.88
C ALA A 378 12.90 -3.34 34.16
N TYR A 379 13.91 -3.70 33.37
CA TYR A 379 14.69 -2.75 32.58
C TYR A 379 13.82 -1.99 31.57
N VAL A 380 12.99 -2.71 30.81
CA VAL A 380 12.14 -2.08 29.80
C VAL A 380 11.11 -1.16 30.43
N ARG A 381 10.42 -1.62 31.48
CA ARG A 381 9.38 -0.86 32.18
C ARG A 381 9.92 0.42 32.82
N TRP A 382 11.04 0.33 33.54
CA TRP A 382 11.50 1.42 34.40
C TRP A 382 12.57 2.31 33.78
N SER A 383 13.25 1.88 32.72
CA SER A 383 14.31 2.66 32.07
C SER A 383 14.01 2.95 30.61
N LEU A 384 13.71 1.91 29.82
CA LEU A 384 13.67 2.01 28.37
C LEU A 384 12.41 2.71 27.85
N LEU A 385 11.22 2.31 28.31
CA LEU A 385 9.94 2.88 27.88
C LEU A 385 9.83 4.38 28.21
N PRO A 386 10.14 4.85 29.44
CA PRO A 386 10.13 6.29 29.76
C PRO A 386 11.07 7.10 28.87
N ARG A 387 12.21 6.53 28.46
CA ARG A 387 13.14 7.18 27.53
C ARG A 387 12.62 7.17 26.10
N ALA A 388 12.07 6.06 25.63
CA ALA A 388 11.49 5.95 24.30
C ALA A 388 10.36 6.98 24.09
N ARG A 389 9.46 7.12 25.09
CA ARG A 389 8.38 8.12 25.08
C ARG A 389 8.92 9.55 25.04
N ARG A 390 9.93 9.87 25.86
CA ARG A 390 10.62 11.18 25.81
C ARG A 390 11.25 11.44 24.44
N HIS A 391 11.88 10.44 23.82
CA HIS A 391 12.46 10.57 22.49
C HIS A 391 11.41 10.80 21.40
N GLN A 392 10.24 10.16 21.50
CA GLN A 392 9.11 10.40 20.59
C GLN A 392 8.58 11.83 20.73
N ALA A 393 8.27 12.24 21.97
CA ALA A 393 7.75 13.57 22.26
C ALA A 393 8.69 14.69 21.77
N ALA A 394 10.00 14.55 22.01
CA ALA A 394 10.99 15.55 21.62
C ALA A 394 11.20 15.68 20.10
N ARG A 395 10.87 14.66 19.31
CA ARG A 395 11.15 14.65 17.86
C ARG A 395 9.92 14.83 16.99
N ALA A 396 8.72 14.89 17.59
CA ALA A 396 7.41 15.04 16.93
C ALA A 396 7.18 14.12 15.72
N GLY A 397 8.04 13.11 15.50
CA GLY A 397 8.08 12.30 14.30
C GLY A 397 7.66 10.86 14.58
N GLY A 398 7.45 10.09 13.51
CA GLY A 398 6.92 8.73 13.60
C GLY A 398 7.65 7.78 14.56
N VAL A 399 6.91 6.81 15.10
CA VAL A 399 7.33 5.85 16.15
C VAL A 399 8.45 4.89 15.75
N LYS A 400 8.74 4.73 14.45
CA LYS A 400 9.67 3.70 13.95
C LYS A 400 11.09 3.80 14.50
N HIS A 401 11.64 5.02 14.62
CA HIS A 401 13.01 5.19 15.11
C HIS A 401 13.12 4.89 16.62
N PRO A 402 12.28 5.46 17.51
CA PRO A 402 12.25 5.07 18.92
C PRO A 402 12.06 3.56 19.14
N ILE A 403 11.19 2.90 18.35
CA ILE A 403 11.01 1.44 18.40
C ILE A 403 12.30 0.70 18.07
N ARG A 404 12.97 1.06 16.96
CA ARG A 404 14.23 0.39 16.57
C ARG A 404 15.33 0.61 17.61
N TRP A 405 15.43 1.83 18.15
CA TRP A 405 16.34 2.17 19.24
C TRP A 405 16.13 1.29 20.47
N ALA A 406 14.86 1.06 20.84
CA ALA A 406 14.45 0.19 21.93
C ALA A 406 14.80 -1.29 21.64
N TYR A 407 14.49 -1.78 20.45
CA TYR A 407 14.76 -3.17 20.04
C TYR A 407 16.25 -3.50 20.12
N THR A 408 17.12 -2.63 19.61
CA THR A 408 18.57 -2.81 19.68
C THR A 408 19.04 -2.99 21.13
N ARG A 409 18.54 -2.16 22.06
CA ARG A 409 18.93 -2.24 23.48
C ARG A 409 18.39 -3.46 24.20
N ILE A 410 17.15 -3.87 23.91
CA ILE A 410 16.58 -5.10 24.45
C ILE A 410 17.41 -6.31 23.99
N ASN A 411 17.73 -6.37 22.70
CA ASN A 411 18.52 -7.47 22.14
C ASN A 411 19.94 -7.51 22.72
N LEU A 412 20.61 -6.36 22.85
CA LEU A 412 21.96 -6.30 23.43
C LEU A 412 21.98 -6.66 24.92
N ALA A 413 20.95 -6.26 25.68
CA ALA A 413 20.83 -6.66 27.08
C ALA A 413 20.64 -8.18 27.19
N ALA A 414 19.76 -8.77 26.38
CA ALA A 414 19.58 -10.22 26.33
C ALA A 414 20.87 -10.94 25.90
N GLU A 415 21.53 -10.48 24.85
CA GLU A 415 22.80 -11.03 24.35
C GLU A 415 23.90 -11.01 25.43
N LEU A 416 24.05 -9.88 26.14
CA LEU A 416 25.02 -9.76 27.25
C LEU A 416 24.70 -10.75 28.36
N LEU A 417 23.43 -10.83 28.78
CA LEU A 417 23.01 -11.72 29.86
C LEU A 417 23.23 -13.19 29.49
N THR A 418 22.83 -13.60 28.28
CA THR A 418 23.03 -14.96 27.79
C THR A 418 24.50 -15.31 27.65
N THR A 419 25.34 -14.38 27.15
CA THR A 419 26.78 -14.62 27.06
C THR A 419 27.41 -14.76 28.45
N THR A 420 26.99 -13.93 29.41
CA THR A 420 27.45 -13.98 30.79
C THR A 420 27.08 -15.31 31.45
N ALA A 421 25.83 -15.75 31.27
CA ALA A 421 25.35 -17.04 31.77
C ALA A 421 26.09 -18.23 31.14
N GLY A 422 26.42 -18.16 29.83
CA GLY A 422 27.22 -19.17 29.14
C GLY A 422 28.64 -19.35 29.69
N HIS A 423 29.17 -18.34 30.39
CA HIS A 423 30.44 -18.42 31.12
C HIS A 423 30.28 -18.77 32.60
N GLY A 424 29.11 -19.26 33.02
CA GLY A 424 28.82 -19.61 34.42
C GLY A 424 28.73 -18.40 35.35
N LEU A 425 28.53 -17.20 34.81
CA LEU A 425 28.43 -15.97 35.58
C LEU A 425 27.00 -15.44 35.64
N THR A 426 26.78 -14.50 36.55
CA THR A 426 25.59 -13.65 36.61
C THR A 426 25.98 -12.21 36.29
N ILE A 427 24.99 -11.37 36.01
CA ILE A 427 25.23 -9.93 35.83
C ILE A 427 25.82 -9.26 37.10
N ALA A 428 25.59 -9.84 38.28
CA ALA A 428 26.16 -9.37 39.55
C ALA A 428 27.64 -9.75 39.72
N THR A 429 28.07 -10.86 39.11
CA THR A 429 29.45 -11.38 39.19
C THR A 429 30.30 -11.05 37.97
N LEU A 430 29.71 -10.42 36.94
CA LEU A 430 30.43 -9.94 35.76
C LEU A 430 31.48 -8.89 36.15
N ASP A 431 32.72 -9.12 35.72
CA ASP A 431 33.84 -8.20 35.88
C ASP A 431 34.07 -7.34 34.62
N GLN A 432 34.90 -6.30 34.76
CA GLN A 432 35.22 -5.36 33.68
C GLN A 432 35.95 -6.04 32.51
N GLY A 433 36.88 -6.97 32.79
CA GLY A 433 37.68 -7.63 31.75
C GLY A 433 36.82 -8.46 30.80
N ARG A 434 35.85 -9.22 31.34
CA ARG A 434 34.90 -9.99 30.53
C ARG A 434 33.93 -9.08 29.75
N LEU A 435 33.50 -7.98 30.36
CA LEU A 435 32.69 -6.98 29.65
C LEU A 435 33.47 -6.37 28.48
N ASP A 436 34.75 -6.04 28.66
CA ASP A 436 35.60 -5.46 27.63
C ASP A 436 35.82 -6.43 26.46
N VAL A 437 36.07 -7.72 26.75
CA VAL A 437 36.14 -8.78 25.74
C VAL A 437 34.82 -8.86 24.95
N TRP A 438 33.68 -8.81 25.64
CA TRP A 438 32.39 -8.79 24.97
C TRP A 438 32.19 -7.54 24.11
N LEU A 439 32.58 -6.35 24.58
CA LEU A 439 32.50 -5.11 23.80
C LEU A 439 33.41 -5.13 22.56
N ALA A 440 34.60 -5.71 22.68
CA ALA A 440 35.60 -5.78 21.62
C ALA A 440 35.15 -6.62 20.41
N ALA A 441 34.35 -7.67 20.64
CA ALA A 441 33.88 -8.54 19.55
C ALA A 441 32.82 -7.89 18.63
N ASN A 442 32.14 -6.81 19.04
CA ASN A 442 31.33 -5.99 18.12
C ASN A 442 31.25 -4.53 18.60
N PRO A 443 32.32 -3.73 18.37
CA PRO A 443 32.45 -2.39 18.95
C PRO A 443 31.46 -1.37 18.40
N GLY A 444 30.79 -1.69 17.28
CA GLY A 444 29.72 -0.92 16.68
C GLY A 444 28.51 -0.81 17.59
N THR A 445 27.85 -1.95 17.75
CA THR A 445 26.49 -2.00 18.29
C THR A 445 26.50 -2.26 19.80
N ARG A 446 27.46 -3.02 20.31
CA ARG A 446 27.48 -3.46 21.72
C ARG A 446 27.64 -2.33 22.73
N TYR A 447 28.25 -1.21 22.34
CA TYR A 447 28.36 -0.03 23.19
C TYR A 447 27.00 0.59 23.55
N GLU A 448 25.95 0.32 22.78
CA GLU A 448 24.58 0.74 23.11
C GLU A 448 24.02 0.00 24.34
N VAL A 449 24.69 -1.06 24.84
CA VAL A 449 24.34 -1.75 26.10
C VAL A 449 24.57 -0.88 27.33
N ARG A 450 25.33 0.22 27.20
CA ARG A 450 25.64 1.15 28.30
C ARG A 450 24.40 1.52 29.12
N ASP A 451 23.27 1.75 28.44
CA ASP A 451 22.02 2.13 29.09
C ASP A 451 21.48 1.04 30.04
N PHE A 452 21.68 -0.23 29.69
CA PHE A 452 21.34 -1.36 30.54
C PHE A 452 22.31 -1.51 31.71
N VAL A 453 23.62 -1.46 31.45
CA VAL A 453 24.65 -1.62 32.49
C VAL A 453 24.55 -0.53 33.56
N VAL A 454 24.41 0.74 33.14
CA VAL A 454 24.21 1.87 34.06
C VAL A 454 22.93 1.72 34.88
N TRP A 455 21.85 1.24 34.26
CA TRP A 455 20.61 0.98 34.98
C TRP A 455 20.75 -0.19 35.97
N ALA A 456 21.39 -1.28 35.57
CA ALA A 456 21.59 -2.47 36.39
C ALA A 456 22.44 -2.15 37.61
N HIS A 457 23.51 -1.36 37.46
CA HIS A 457 24.31 -0.88 38.59
C HIS A 457 23.48 0.01 39.55
N ARG A 458 22.77 1.01 39.01
CA ARG A 458 21.91 1.92 39.81
C ARG A 458 20.77 1.20 40.54
N ARG A 459 20.40 -0.01 40.13
CA ARG A 459 19.39 -0.85 40.77
C ARG A 459 19.99 -2.03 41.54
N HIS A 460 21.30 -2.00 41.78
CA HIS A 460 22.04 -3.01 42.54
C HIS A 460 21.98 -4.43 41.96
N HIS A 461 21.76 -4.56 40.64
CA HIS A 461 21.86 -5.84 39.93
C HIS A 461 23.27 -6.15 39.41
N ALA A 462 24.10 -5.12 39.22
CA ALA A 462 25.45 -5.25 38.66
C ALA A 462 26.48 -4.43 39.47
N ARG A 463 27.75 -4.81 39.33
CA ARG A 463 28.89 -3.97 39.75
C ARG A 463 28.94 -2.68 38.94
N ASP A 464 29.72 -1.70 39.41
CA ASP A 464 29.97 -0.50 38.62
C ASP A 464 30.89 -0.85 37.44
N LEU A 465 30.28 -1.02 36.27
CA LEU A 465 30.95 -1.46 35.05
C LEU A 465 30.97 -0.31 34.04
N LEU A 466 32.14 -0.06 33.47
CA LEU A 466 32.35 1.01 32.50
C LEU A 466 32.09 0.51 31.08
N VAL A 467 31.10 1.10 30.41
CA VAL A 467 30.92 0.95 28.95
C VAL A 467 31.23 2.30 28.32
N PRO A 468 32.30 2.51 27.54
CA PRO A 468 32.71 3.85 27.10
C PRO A 468 31.64 4.58 26.27
N HIS A 469 31.68 5.91 26.26
CA HIS A 469 30.94 6.68 25.25
C HIS A 469 31.75 6.66 23.95
N ARG A 470 31.13 6.20 22.86
CA ARG A 470 31.76 6.31 21.56
C ARG A 470 31.64 7.75 21.06
N PRO A 471 32.76 8.47 20.84
CA PRO A 471 32.70 9.82 20.30
C PRO A 471 32.04 9.76 18.92
N LYS A 472 31.17 10.73 18.65
CA LYS A 472 30.62 10.92 17.31
C LYS A 472 31.61 11.78 16.55
N ALA A 473 31.91 11.41 15.30
CA ALA A 473 32.63 12.28 14.40
C ALA A 473 31.94 13.65 14.32
N ASP A 474 32.73 14.71 14.23
CA ASP A 474 32.18 16.04 14.09
C ASP A 474 31.37 16.15 12.79
N PRO A 475 30.23 16.87 12.84
CA PRO A 475 29.36 16.98 11.68
C PRO A 475 30.06 17.80 10.60
N VAL A 476 30.09 17.27 9.38
CA VAL A 476 30.66 17.94 8.20
C VAL A 476 29.56 18.73 7.49
N GLY A 477 29.81 20.01 7.24
CA GLY A 477 28.93 20.92 6.49
C GLY A 477 29.20 20.90 4.98
N LEU A 478 28.34 21.59 4.25
CA LEU A 478 28.60 22.09 2.90
C LEU A 478 29.50 23.33 2.95
N ASP A 479 30.19 23.59 1.84
CA ASP A 479 30.72 24.92 1.53
C ASP A 479 29.58 25.94 1.42
N GLU A 480 29.91 27.20 1.69
CA GLU A 480 28.95 28.30 1.77
C GLU A 480 28.25 28.55 0.43
N ASP A 481 28.99 28.55 -0.67
CA ASP A 481 28.45 28.77 -2.02
C ASP A 481 27.46 27.66 -2.40
N SER A 482 27.82 26.39 -2.23
CA SER A 482 26.90 25.27 -2.48
C SER A 482 25.68 25.29 -1.57
N HIS A 483 25.82 25.78 -0.33
CA HIS A 483 24.68 25.94 0.58
C HIS A 483 23.70 26.99 0.05
N TRP A 484 24.20 28.15 -0.38
CA TRP A 484 23.39 29.23 -0.95
C TRP A 484 22.77 28.83 -2.30
N ASP A 485 23.51 28.15 -3.16
CA ASP A 485 23.02 27.65 -4.46
C ASP A 485 21.84 26.68 -4.28
N LEU A 486 21.97 25.73 -3.34
CA LEU A 486 20.89 24.79 -3.04
C LEU A 486 19.68 25.49 -2.44
N LEU A 487 19.88 26.49 -1.58
CA LEU A 487 18.80 27.26 -0.99
C LEU A 487 18.07 28.08 -2.06
N HIS A 488 18.82 28.79 -2.91
CA HIS A 488 18.28 29.55 -4.02
C HIS A 488 17.47 28.64 -4.94
N LYS A 489 18.02 27.48 -5.32
CA LYS A 489 17.33 26.47 -6.11
C LYS A 489 16.02 26.02 -5.46
N CYS A 490 16.00 25.76 -4.16
CA CYS A 490 14.76 25.40 -3.45
C CYS A 490 13.71 26.52 -3.51
N LEU A 491 14.13 27.78 -3.39
CA LEU A 491 13.22 28.93 -3.40
C LEU A 491 12.71 29.25 -4.81
N THR A 492 13.52 29.11 -5.87
CA THR A 492 13.17 29.65 -7.20
C THR A 492 12.87 28.59 -8.28
N ASP A 493 13.45 27.39 -8.23
CA ASP A 493 13.35 26.42 -9.32
C ASP A 493 12.01 25.67 -9.33
N THR A 494 11.10 26.05 -10.24
CA THR A 494 9.78 25.43 -10.39
C THR A 494 9.81 24.04 -11.02
N ARG A 495 10.97 23.56 -11.49
CA ARG A 495 11.14 22.18 -11.99
C ARG A 495 11.19 21.16 -10.85
N LEU A 496 11.50 21.60 -9.64
CA LEU A 496 11.45 20.77 -8.45
C LEU A 496 10.02 20.65 -7.93
N ASP A 497 9.66 19.45 -7.47
CA ASP A 497 8.42 19.23 -6.74
C ASP A 497 8.28 20.23 -5.57
N LEU A 498 7.08 20.81 -5.42
CA LEU A 498 6.80 21.78 -4.36
C LEU A 498 7.20 21.28 -2.96
N ASP A 499 6.90 20.02 -2.64
CA ASP A 499 7.25 19.45 -1.33
C ASP A 499 8.77 19.38 -1.12
N VAL A 500 9.55 19.18 -2.18
CA VAL A 500 11.03 19.16 -2.12
C VAL A 500 11.56 20.57 -1.92
N ARG A 501 11.00 21.55 -2.63
CA ARG A 501 11.34 22.98 -2.51
C ARG A 501 11.14 23.48 -1.09
N VAL A 502 9.94 23.27 -0.53
CA VAL A 502 9.61 23.71 0.83
C VAL A 502 10.44 22.97 1.88
N ALA A 503 10.53 21.64 1.80
CA ALA A 503 11.31 20.88 2.77
C ALA A 503 12.81 21.20 2.71
N GLY A 504 13.34 21.40 1.51
CA GLY A 504 14.72 21.79 1.27
C GLY A 504 15.00 23.19 1.82
N ALA A 505 14.11 24.16 1.57
CA ALA A 505 14.23 25.51 2.12
C ALA A 505 14.20 25.52 3.66
N ILE A 506 13.28 24.80 4.29
CA ILE A 506 13.23 24.69 5.76
C ILE A 506 14.49 24.01 6.32
N LEU A 507 15.01 23.00 5.62
CA LEU A 507 16.25 22.31 6.00
C LEU A 507 17.49 23.22 5.86
N LEU A 508 17.59 23.97 4.78
CA LEU A 508 18.75 24.81 4.46
C LEU A 508 18.73 26.13 5.26
N LEU A 509 17.57 26.75 5.49
CA LEU A 509 17.48 27.97 6.30
C LEU A 509 17.54 27.69 7.80
N PHE A 510 16.75 26.74 8.28
CA PHE A 510 16.54 26.53 9.72
C PHE A 510 17.27 25.32 10.26
N GLY A 511 17.98 24.59 9.40
CA GLY A 511 18.65 23.36 9.78
C GLY A 511 17.70 22.30 10.31
N GLN A 512 16.38 22.37 10.09
CA GLN A 512 15.43 21.55 10.84
C GLN A 512 15.53 20.05 10.51
N HIS A 513 15.29 19.18 11.50
CA HIS A 513 15.34 17.74 11.29
C HIS A 513 14.19 17.30 10.37
N LEU A 514 14.47 16.45 9.38
CA LEU A 514 13.43 15.91 8.49
C LEU A 514 12.27 15.26 9.25
N THR A 515 12.52 14.61 10.39
CA THR A 515 11.45 14.01 11.21
C THR A 515 10.47 15.05 11.76
N ARG A 516 10.94 16.28 11.99
CA ARG A 516 10.11 17.41 12.41
C ARG A 516 9.48 18.12 11.23
N ILE A 517 10.24 18.32 10.14
CA ILE A 517 9.72 18.91 8.90
C ILE A 517 8.52 18.12 8.38
N THR A 518 8.65 16.79 8.29
CA THR A 518 7.52 15.96 7.84
C THR A 518 6.31 16.07 8.75
N ALA A 519 6.52 16.23 10.04
CA ALA A 519 5.46 16.30 11.04
C ALA A 519 5.01 17.74 11.33
N LEU A 520 5.18 18.67 10.39
CA LEU A 520 4.62 20.02 10.53
C LEU A 520 3.12 19.98 10.19
N PRO A 521 2.22 20.28 11.15
CA PRO A 521 0.81 20.47 10.85
C PRO A 521 0.61 21.78 10.08
N ILE A 522 -0.53 21.92 9.39
CA ILE A 522 -0.87 23.18 8.70
C ILE A 522 -0.96 24.32 9.73
N THR A 523 -1.43 24.04 10.95
CA THR A 523 -1.51 24.97 12.08
C THR A 523 -0.15 25.48 12.58
N ALA A 524 0.98 24.92 12.11
CA ALA A 524 2.30 25.50 12.37
C ALA A 524 2.54 26.80 11.59
N LEU A 525 1.71 27.08 10.57
CA LEU A 525 1.66 28.33 9.85
C LEU A 525 0.60 29.23 10.46
N THR A 526 0.98 30.45 10.75
CA THR A 526 0.08 31.50 11.27
C THR A 526 0.29 32.76 10.46
N ASN A 527 -0.76 33.54 10.26
CA ASN A 527 -0.69 34.82 9.57
C ASN A 527 -1.12 35.91 10.57
N HIS A 528 -0.25 36.89 10.79
CA HIS A 528 -0.51 38.06 11.62
C HIS A 528 -0.13 39.30 10.84
N ASP A 529 -1.10 40.21 10.67
CA ASP A 529 -0.92 41.51 10.00
C ASP A 529 -0.22 41.43 8.63
N GLY A 530 -0.57 40.41 7.83
CA GLY A 530 -0.01 40.18 6.50
C GLY A 530 1.38 39.54 6.48
N THR A 531 1.99 39.28 7.66
CA THR A 531 3.24 38.55 7.79
C THR A 531 2.97 37.09 8.17
N MET A 532 3.55 36.16 7.40
CA MET A 532 3.46 34.73 7.71
C MET A 532 4.54 34.31 8.70
N PHE A 533 4.14 33.51 9.69
CA PHE A 533 5.02 32.94 10.70
C PHE A 533 5.02 31.41 10.66
N LEU A 534 6.20 30.81 10.81
CA LEU A 534 6.39 29.37 10.96
C LEU A 534 6.84 29.03 12.38
N THR A 535 6.13 28.12 13.04
CA THR A 535 6.51 27.63 14.37
C THR A 535 7.23 26.27 14.27
N LEU A 536 8.56 26.26 14.45
CA LEU A 536 9.38 25.04 14.45
C LEU A 536 9.63 24.49 15.87
N GLY A 537 9.65 25.38 16.86
CA GLY A 537 9.84 25.07 18.28
C GLY A 537 8.69 25.64 19.11
N ARG A 538 8.98 26.71 19.86
CA ARG A 538 8.00 27.44 20.70
C ARG A 538 7.86 28.90 20.28
N THR A 539 8.85 29.46 19.59
CA THR A 539 8.84 30.84 19.13
C THR A 539 8.46 30.88 17.64
N PRO A 540 7.40 31.62 17.24
CA PRO A 540 7.07 31.84 15.83
C PRO A 540 8.17 32.59 15.10
N ILE A 541 8.46 32.20 13.86
CA ILE A 541 9.55 32.77 13.04
C ILE A 541 8.92 33.51 11.86
N PRO A 542 9.13 34.83 11.70
CA PRO A 542 8.66 35.55 10.52
C PRO A 542 9.37 35.03 9.27
N LEU A 543 8.61 34.78 8.20
CA LEU A 543 9.12 34.18 6.98
C LEU A 543 9.46 35.22 5.91
N PRO A 544 10.54 35.03 5.15
CA PRO A 544 10.74 35.76 3.89
C PRO A 544 9.58 35.47 2.92
N THR A 545 9.19 36.48 2.14
CA THR A 545 8.04 36.43 1.23
C THR A 545 8.07 35.20 0.30
N THR A 546 9.23 34.91 -0.29
CA THR A 546 9.38 33.76 -1.21
C THR A 546 9.09 32.41 -0.54
N LEU A 547 9.48 32.23 0.72
CA LEU A 547 9.18 31.00 1.45
C LEU A 547 7.72 30.98 1.95
N ALA A 548 7.19 32.14 2.35
CA ALA A 548 5.78 32.27 2.73
C ALA A 548 4.84 31.87 1.58
N ASP A 549 5.12 32.33 0.35
CA ASP A 549 4.32 32.00 -0.84
C ASP A 549 4.36 30.49 -1.14
N LEU A 550 5.54 29.85 -1.02
CA LEU A 550 5.68 28.42 -1.21
C LEU A 550 4.93 27.59 -0.16
N LEU A 551 4.98 28.02 1.10
CA LEU A 551 4.27 27.36 2.19
C LEU A 551 2.75 27.54 2.07
N THR A 552 2.29 28.72 1.65
CA THR A 552 0.88 28.99 1.34
C THR A 552 0.41 28.07 0.22
N THR A 553 1.14 28.05 -0.90
CA THR A 553 0.83 27.18 -2.05
C THR A 553 0.80 25.69 -1.64
N LEU A 554 1.68 25.27 -0.73
CA LEU A 554 1.72 23.90 -0.25
C LEU A 554 0.54 23.59 0.69
N ALA A 555 0.17 24.52 1.57
CA ALA A 555 -0.95 24.37 2.50
C ALA A 555 -2.31 24.36 1.78
N ASP A 556 -2.46 25.18 0.75
CA ASP A 556 -3.66 25.26 -0.09
C ASP A 556 -3.78 24.10 -1.08
N ARG A 557 -2.69 23.32 -1.24
CA ARG A 557 -2.69 22.17 -2.13
C ARG A 557 -3.77 21.18 -1.65
N PRO A 558 -4.70 20.78 -2.53
CA PRO A 558 -5.63 19.71 -2.20
C PRO A 558 -4.82 18.51 -1.73
N ALA A 559 -5.19 17.95 -0.57
CA ALA A 559 -4.52 16.77 -0.04
C ALA A 559 -4.32 15.74 -1.17
N PRO A 560 -3.14 15.10 -1.28
CA PRO A 560 -2.85 14.17 -2.35
C PRO A 560 -4.04 13.22 -2.53
N GLN A 561 -4.51 13.07 -3.76
CA GLN A 561 -5.63 12.20 -4.10
C GLN A 561 -5.32 10.81 -3.56
N GLY A 562 -5.95 10.52 -2.42
CA GLY A 562 -5.58 9.49 -1.48
C GLY A 562 -6.78 9.33 -0.59
N TRP A 563 -7.50 8.25 -0.83
CA TRP A 563 -8.81 7.86 -0.29
C TRP A 563 -8.94 7.80 1.23
N ALA A 564 -7.92 8.20 1.97
CA ALA A 564 -7.91 8.04 3.41
C ALA A 564 -7.67 9.38 4.06
N ALA A 565 -8.74 9.87 4.68
CA ALA A 565 -8.85 11.13 5.39
C ALA A 565 -7.49 11.63 5.93
N ASN A 566 -7.00 12.73 5.37
CA ASN A 566 -6.14 13.59 6.17
C ASN A 566 -7.03 14.18 7.26
N THR A 567 -6.58 14.04 8.49
CA THR A 567 -7.23 14.54 9.70
C THR A 567 -7.61 16.02 9.57
N SER A 568 -8.57 16.47 10.39
CA SER A 568 -9.07 17.85 10.42
C SER A 568 -8.00 18.94 10.63
N ALA A 569 -6.81 18.59 11.16
CA ALA A 569 -5.71 19.54 11.35
C ALA A 569 -4.78 19.69 10.13
N GLY A 570 -4.76 18.70 9.22
CA GLY A 570 -3.90 18.67 8.03
C GLY A 570 -2.38 18.63 8.32
N TRP A 571 -1.63 17.90 7.48
CA TRP A 571 -0.16 17.92 7.50
C TRP A 571 0.34 18.72 6.30
N LEU A 572 1.36 19.57 6.48
CA LEU A 572 2.03 20.24 5.35
C LEU A 572 2.67 19.23 4.39
N PHE A 573 3.14 18.10 4.92
CA PHE A 573 3.72 17.01 4.15
C PHE A 573 2.93 15.72 4.34
N PRO A 574 1.78 15.57 3.67
CA PRO A 574 0.91 14.42 3.85
C PRO A 574 1.54 13.13 3.33
N GLY A 575 1.28 12.03 4.04
CA GLY A 575 1.77 10.70 3.72
C GLY A 575 0.77 9.85 2.94
N HIS A 576 1.18 8.64 2.61
CA HIS A 576 0.30 7.62 2.00
C HIS A 576 -0.56 6.89 3.03
N LEU A 577 -0.14 6.92 4.30
CA LEU A 577 -0.88 6.33 5.40
C LEU A 577 -1.97 7.33 5.84
N PRO A 578 -3.22 6.89 6.01
CA PRO A 578 -4.34 7.74 6.44
C PRO A 578 -3.99 8.53 7.71
N GLY A 579 -4.31 9.83 7.73
CA GLY A 579 -4.07 10.70 8.88
C GLY A 579 -2.61 10.91 9.27
N ALA A 580 -1.64 10.45 8.48
CA ALA A 580 -0.22 10.50 8.81
C ALA A 580 0.58 11.31 7.78
N HIS A 581 1.65 11.93 8.26
CA HIS A 581 2.60 12.63 7.41
C HIS A 581 3.51 11.68 6.61
N ILE A 582 4.17 12.21 5.57
CA ILE A 582 5.19 11.48 4.81
C ILE A 582 6.31 11.01 5.74
N SER A 583 6.85 9.82 5.51
CA SER A 583 8.00 9.38 6.32
C SER A 583 9.25 10.20 6.00
N ALA A 584 10.04 10.53 7.03
CA ALA A 584 11.33 11.20 6.85
C ALA A 584 12.27 10.47 5.89
N ALA A 585 12.21 9.13 5.82
CA ALA A 585 12.98 8.34 4.86
C ALA A 585 12.52 8.54 3.40
N ALA A 586 11.22 8.72 3.18
CA ALA A 586 10.69 9.02 1.84
C ALA A 586 11.05 10.45 1.43
N LEU A 587 10.88 11.43 2.32
CA LEU A 587 11.31 12.82 2.05
C LEU A 587 12.82 12.90 1.82
N SER A 588 13.62 12.18 2.61
CA SER A 588 15.07 12.07 2.44
C SER A 588 15.47 11.54 1.06
N ARG A 589 14.73 10.57 0.51
CA ARG A 589 14.99 10.06 -0.85
C ARG A 589 14.65 11.08 -1.93
N ARG A 590 13.58 11.85 -1.74
CA ARG A 590 13.19 12.92 -2.68
C ARG A 590 14.21 14.06 -2.71
N LEU A 591 14.68 14.49 -1.53
CA LEU A 591 15.75 15.49 -1.41
C LEU A 591 17.06 14.98 -2.03
N ALA A 592 17.44 13.73 -1.77
CA ALA A 592 18.66 13.13 -2.34
C ALA A 592 18.61 13.01 -3.87
N ALA A 593 17.44 12.71 -4.45
CA ALA A 593 17.24 12.68 -5.90
C ALA A 593 17.44 14.05 -6.55
N CYS A 594 17.34 15.14 -5.78
CA CYS A 594 17.59 16.51 -6.21
C CYS A 594 18.97 17.03 -5.78
N HIS A 595 19.84 16.13 -5.31
CA HIS A 595 21.19 16.40 -4.80
C HIS A 595 21.25 17.32 -3.57
N ILE A 596 20.23 17.31 -2.71
CA ILE A 596 20.22 18.06 -1.45
C ILE A 596 20.65 17.12 -0.31
N PRO A 597 21.86 17.29 0.26
CA PRO A 597 22.38 16.36 1.27
C PRO A 597 21.92 16.75 2.68
N ASN A 598 21.09 15.91 3.30
CA ASN A 598 20.39 16.24 4.55
C ASN A 598 21.28 16.62 5.75
N ARG A 599 22.34 15.84 6.01
CA ARG A 599 23.22 16.07 7.17
C ARG A 599 24.16 17.26 6.96
N PRO A 600 24.86 17.39 5.81
CA PRO A 600 25.65 18.57 5.51
C PRO A 600 24.83 19.86 5.49
N ALA A 601 23.69 19.88 4.79
CA ALA A 601 22.80 21.04 4.73
C ALA A 601 22.36 21.52 6.12
N ARG A 602 21.91 20.58 6.98
CA ARG A 602 21.55 20.90 8.37
C ARG A 602 22.74 21.44 9.16
N THR A 603 23.92 20.88 8.96
CA THR A 603 25.13 21.27 9.70
C THR A 603 25.50 22.71 9.36
N THR A 604 25.60 23.04 8.08
CA THR A 604 25.90 24.41 7.61
C THR A 604 24.85 25.40 8.10
N ALA A 605 23.55 25.09 7.96
CA ALA A 605 22.47 25.94 8.43
C ALA A 605 22.56 26.25 9.93
N LEU A 606 22.83 25.24 10.76
CA LEU A 606 22.93 25.42 12.21
C LEU A 606 24.21 26.12 12.64
N VAL A 607 25.31 25.96 11.90
CA VAL A 607 26.54 26.71 12.15
C VAL A 607 26.31 28.19 11.83
N ALA A 608 25.75 28.50 10.64
CA ALA A 608 25.43 29.86 10.23
C ALA A 608 24.49 30.55 11.23
N LEU A 609 23.35 29.93 11.57
CA LEU A 609 22.43 30.48 12.57
C LEU A 609 23.08 30.64 13.96
N ALA A 610 23.97 29.72 14.34
CA ALA A 610 24.64 29.79 15.62
C ALA A 610 25.78 30.83 15.64
N CYS A 611 26.24 31.36 14.51
CA CYS A 611 27.11 32.53 14.45
C CYS A 611 26.35 33.80 14.87
N ASP A 612 25.10 33.92 14.41
CA ASP A 612 24.32 35.15 14.59
C ASP A 612 23.43 35.14 15.83
N LEU A 613 22.96 33.96 16.26
CA LEU A 613 21.97 33.83 17.33
C LEU A 613 22.53 33.15 18.59
N PRO A 614 22.24 33.67 19.80
CA PRO A 614 22.63 33.02 21.03
C PRO A 614 21.82 31.73 21.27
N PRO A 615 22.36 30.74 22.01
CA PRO A 615 21.68 29.48 22.31
C PRO A 615 20.27 29.64 22.93
N ALA A 616 20.08 30.70 23.72
CA ALA A 616 18.81 31.00 24.38
C ALA A 616 17.68 31.38 23.39
N VAL A 617 18.02 31.88 22.20
CA VAL A 617 17.08 32.17 21.12
C VAL A 617 16.97 30.97 20.18
N LEU A 618 18.10 30.40 19.78
CA LEU A 618 18.16 29.26 18.84
C LEU A 618 17.40 28.03 19.35
N GLY A 619 17.47 27.76 20.66
CA GLY A 619 16.78 26.65 21.32
C GLY A 619 15.25 26.71 21.14
N PRO A 620 14.57 27.73 21.69
CA PRO A 620 13.13 27.93 21.54
C PRO A 620 12.67 28.10 20.08
N MET A 621 13.46 28.78 19.24
CA MET A 621 13.14 29.00 17.82
C MET A 621 13.03 27.69 17.04
N LEU A 622 14.06 26.84 17.12
CA LEU A 622 14.15 25.61 16.32
C LEU A 622 13.67 24.36 17.06
N GLY A 623 13.37 24.50 18.36
CA GLY A 623 13.02 23.39 19.25
C GLY A 623 14.21 22.50 19.61
N LEU A 624 15.41 23.07 19.72
CA LEU A 624 16.62 22.35 20.14
C LEU A 624 16.69 22.25 21.67
N HIS A 625 17.26 21.15 22.16
CA HIS A 625 17.61 21.06 23.59
C HIS A 625 18.67 22.12 23.93
N PRO A 626 18.63 22.78 25.11
CA PRO A 626 19.58 23.83 25.48
C PRO A 626 21.06 23.43 25.29
N ILE A 627 21.43 22.23 25.76
CA ILE A 627 22.79 21.67 25.57
C ILE A 627 23.15 21.54 24.08
N THR A 628 22.21 21.12 23.23
CA THR A 628 22.45 21.00 21.79
C THR A 628 22.67 22.37 21.15
N ALA A 629 21.91 23.39 21.55
CA ALA A 629 22.11 24.76 21.06
C ALA A 629 23.48 25.33 21.47
N VAL A 630 23.91 25.08 22.72
CA VAL A 630 25.26 25.45 23.20
C VAL A 630 26.35 24.73 22.39
N GLN A 631 26.17 23.45 22.08
CA GLN A 631 27.12 22.71 21.25
C GLN A 631 27.24 23.27 19.83
N TRP A 632 26.14 23.72 19.21
CA TRP A 632 26.20 24.39 17.90
C TRP A 632 26.89 25.75 17.98
N ARG A 633 26.64 26.55 19.02
CA ARG A 633 27.37 27.80 19.24
C ARG A 633 28.88 27.58 19.44
N ARG A 634 29.28 26.53 20.16
CA ARG A 634 30.70 26.18 20.30
C ARG A 634 31.33 25.84 18.95
N ARG A 635 30.63 25.10 18.09
CA ARG A 635 31.10 24.77 16.74
C ARG A 635 31.21 26.00 15.84
N ALA A 636 30.26 26.93 15.94
CA ALA A 636 30.30 28.21 15.22
C ALA A 636 31.41 29.16 15.74
N ALA A 637 31.75 29.07 17.02
CA ALA A 637 32.80 29.89 17.64
C ALA A 637 34.23 29.40 17.35
N THR A 638 34.42 28.12 17.04
CA THR A 638 35.64 27.61 16.37
C THR A 638 35.49 27.91 14.88
N ASP A 639 36.23 28.81 14.21
CA ASP A 639 37.67 28.97 14.30
C ASP A 639 38.16 30.26 13.60
N TRP A 640 38.24 31.38 14.33
CA TRP A 640 39.15 32.47 13.96
C TRP A 640 40.34 32.56 14.90
N THR A 641 40.18 32.20 16.18
CA THR A 641 41.26 32.26 17.16
C THR A 641 42.30 31.17 16.98
N ALA A 642 41.96 29.94 16.57
CA ALA A 642 42.98 28.91 16.34
C ALA A 642 43.68 29.15 14.99
N TYR A 643 42.97 29.64 13.97
CA TYR A 643 43.57 30.18 12.74
C TYR A 643 44.50 31.37 13.00
N ILE A 644 44.09 32.38 13.79
CA ILE A 644 44.92 33.54 14.16
C ILE A 644 46.13 33.11 14.98
N GLN A 645 45.98 32.18 15.92
CA GLN A 645 47.10 31.63 16.69
C GLN A 645 48.07 30.82 15.82
N ALA A 646 47.56 30.04 14.86
CA ALA A 646 48.38 29.32 13.89
C ALA A 646 49.12 30.29 12.94
N ARG A 647 48.45 31.36 12.50
CA ARG A 647 49.04 32.41 11.66
C ARG A 647 50.05 33.29 12.43
N GLN A 648 49.80 33.59 13.70
CA GLN A 648 50.74 34.28 14.57
C GLN A 648 51.98 33.42 14.85
N ARG A 649 51.82 32.10 15.05
CA ARG A 649 52.95 31.15 15.15
C ARG A 649 53.74 31.08 13.85
N ALA A 650 53.09 31.01 12.69
CA ALA A 650 53.77 31.03 11.40
C ALA A 650 54.53 32.35 11.12
N LEU A 651 54.05 33.48 11.66
CA LEU A 651 54.72 34.78 11.57
C LEU A 651 55.86 34.95 12.57
N THR A 652 55.86 34.20 13.67
CA THR A 652 56.90 34.24 14.72
C THR A 652 58.00 33.19 14.50
N ASP A 653 57.66 32.05 13.88
CA ASP A 653 58.57 30.93 13.61
C ASP A 653 59.05 30.85 12.15
N GLY A 654 58.64 31.80 11.29
CA GLY A 654 59.11 31.87 9.89
C GLY A 654 60.58 32.35 9.82
N PRO A 655 61.45 31.72 9.00
CA PRO A 655 62.85 32.11 8.91
C PRO A 655 62.98 33.56 8.41
N PRO A 656 63.92 34.36 8.93
CA PRO A 656 64.14 35.71 8.44
C PRO A 656 64.55 35.62 6.97
N TYR A 657 63.75 36.23 6.09
CA TYR A 657 64.12 36.39 4.68
C TYR A 657 65.47 37.13 4.60
N PRO A 658 66.43 36.64 3.78
CA PRO A 658 67.69 37.34 3.60
C PRO A 658 67.39 38.66 2.89
N ARG A 659 67.81 39.78 3.50
CA ARG A 659 67.80 41.07 2.82
C ARG A 659 68.95 41.11 1.80
N PRO A 660 68.77 41.78 0.65
CA PRO A 660 69.83 41.95 -0.35
C PRO A 660 71.02 42.73 0.20
#